data_AF-A0A7W3FMP8-F1
#
_entry.id   AF-A0A7W3FMP8-F1
#
_cell.length_a   1.000
_cell.length_b   1.000
_cell.length_c   1.000
_cell.angle_alpha   90.00
_cell.angle_beta   90.00
_cell.angle_gamma   90.00
#
_symmetry.space_group_name_H-M   'P 1'
#
loop_
_entity.id
_entity.type
_entity.pdbx_description
1 polymer ?
#
loop_
_entity_poly.entity_id
_entity_poly.type
_entity_poly.pdbx_seq_one_letter_code
_entity_poly.pdbx_strand_id
1 'polypeptide(L)'
;MGLLMSLSLLVGPVYAQDKAEPDPEARVARAEATLKAARASLDDADTPLTLDALSERAQSAKDDADAAAKALAPQLAQVNEQLAPLGEVADGITESREVAVQRAALGRQRNALDGTIKRAELAAVNASQLLADIDKMRVSQFSEELGRKVASPLSPALWHQVAEVAPSDTTRVVGLYRQGASAVRTAFKREGWGVPLLGLGVALVLFFPLRLWLRSAGRRYAASERAPKGRLRRSGLAVWLLAVGTLLPGLAAWTLLSALDSVGAIPPRLQTVSGHFLLATCFAAFIVALSASLLVPKRPSWRLLDLDDTAARNLRKYAWSAAAVSWISIMLVAVDHAARTSEVNTIALDGVIALTYLGLIMAMLVTLSRLHRRQTAEAAERAEAQAADARARGPAQRSGWMVLTRVAGNLVVVAAIIASLLGYLNFAKFVTQQLVWGGIVVLTMTLLLKFADDLCTAILHPDSRFGRTVVLTTGLSAAQVEQAGVLLSAVSRIGVVILAMLVFAAPFGNLGSVLGSIESLSHGISIGSITLEPGKVVLAVVVLLVGLALMQALQRWLVETYLPKTELDLGAQNSISTVARYVGIILAVLWALAALGIGFERLALVVSALSVGIGFGLQAITQNFVSGLILLAERPVKIGDWVKIGDQEGDIRRINVRSTEITVGDKSTLIVPNSELITKTVRNMTMGNAQGRIQIQFSVPLNTDVAAVKQVLLDAYAGHASVLQDPAPSVYIDSISGGQVAINSFAYTSSPRSTYGTRSDLFFSVLQELAGKGIALSAPTDIHLVGEGQR
;
A
#
# COMPACT_ATOMS: atom_id res chain seq x y z
N MET A 1 -6.67 -6.06 26.84
CA MET A 1 -5.37 -5.53 27.28
C MET A 1 -4.88 -4.32 26.48
N GLY A 2 -4.97 -4.29 25.14
CA GLY A 2 -4.44 -3.17 24.34
C GLY A 2 -5.04 -1.77 24.59
N LEU A 3 -6.33 -1.67 24.97
CA LEU A 3 -6.96 -0.39 25.31
C LEU A 3 -6.67 0.09 26.74
N LEU A 4 -6.13 -0.79 27.59
CA LEU A 4 -5.62 -0.44 28.92
C LEU A 4 -4.17 0.03 28.83
N MET A 5 -3.37 -0.55 27.92
CA MET A 5 -2.02 -0.03 27.62
C MET A 5 -2.05 1.39 27.03
N SER A 6 -3.03 1.70 26.18
CA SER A 6 -3.16 3.04 25.60
C SER A 6 -3.62 4.11 26.60
N LEU A 7 -4.35 3.73 27.66
CA LEU A 7 -4.70 4.66 28.74
C LEU A 7 -3.57 4.83 29.77
N SER A 8 -2.73 3.81 29.98
CA SER A 8 -1.51 3.94 30.79
C SER A 8 -0.41 4.77 30.10
N LEU A 9 -0.40 4.84 28.77
CA LEU A 9 0.52 5.69 28.00
C LEU A 9 0.28 7.20 28.18
N LEU A 10 -0.87 7.64 28.71
CA LEU A 10 -1.18 9.05 28.95
C LEU A 10 -0.89 9.53 30.38
N VAL A 11 -0.51 8.64 31.31
CA VAL A 11 -0.23 8.98 32.73
C VAL A 11 1.17 8.51 33.18
N GLY A 12 1.96 7.91 32.28
CA GLY A 12 3.20 7.20 32.60
C GLY A 12 4.48 7.99 32.93
N PRO A 13 4.67 9.31 32.71
CA PRO A 13 6.03 9.86 32.81
C PRO A 13 6.45 10.29 34.24
N VAL A 14 5.71 9.96 35.30
CA VAL A 14 6.02 10.49 36.66
C VAL A 14 6.73 9.48 37.58
N TYR A 15 6.88 8.21 37.19
CA TYR A 15 7.64 7.22 37.98
C TYR A 15 8.53 6.33 37.09
N ALA A 16 9.53 6.92 36.45
CA ALA A 16 10.69 6.18 35.98
C ALA A 16 11.91 6.63 36.80
N GLN A 17 12.15 5.93 37.91
CA GLN A 17 13.45 5.98 38.58
C GLN A 17 14.50 5.38 37.65
N ASP A 18 15.57 6.14 37.39
CA ASP A 18 16.81 5.67 36.76
C ASP A 18 17.31 4.39 37.45
N LYS A 19 17.00 3.23 36.87
CA LYS A 19 17.84 2.04 37.03
C LYS A 19 18.81 2.06 35.86
N ALA A 20 20.10 2.18 36.16
CA ALA A 20 21.18 2.08 35.18
C ALA A 20 20.94 0.89 34.26
N GLU A 21 20.76 1.16 32.97
CA GLU A 21 20.56 0.10 31.98
C GLU A 21 21.79 -0.81 31.95
N PRO A 22 21.62 -2.14 32.01
CA PRO A 22 22.74 -3.06 31.93
C PRO A 22 23.40 -2.97 30.55
N ASP A 23 24.73 -3.05 30.56
CA ASP A 23 25.62 -3.12 29.40
C ASP A 23 25.10 -4.15 28.35
N PRO A 24 25.10 -3.85 27.04
CA PRO A 24 24.55 -4.75 26.02
C PRO A 24 25.15 -6.16 26.04
N GLU A 25 26.43 -6.30 26.37
CA GLU A 25 27.07 -7.62 26.49
C GLU A 25 26.53 -8.41 27.70
N ALA A 26 26.26 -7.73 28.82
CA ALA A 26 25.61 -8.34 29.98
C ALA A 26 24.15 -8.76 29.69
N ARG A 27 23.44 -8.03 28.81
CA ARG A 27 22.10 -8.44 28.34
C ARG A 27 22.16 -9.73 27.54
N VAL A 28 23.12 -9.88 26.62
CA VAL A 28 23.30 -11.13 25.85
C VAL A 28 23.62 -12.31 26.78
N ALA A 29 24.56 -12.14 27.71
CA ALA A 29 24.90 -13.19 28.67
C ALA A 29 23.71 -13.59 29.55
N ARG A 30 22.88 -12.63 29.96
CA ARG A 30 21.64 -12.88 30.71
C ARG A 30 20.61 -13.63 29.86
N ALA A 31 20.44 -13.26 28.60
CA ALA A 31 19.53 -13.94 27.67
C ALA A 31 19.96 -15.40 27.48
N GLU A 32 21.24 -15.66 27.21
CA GLU A 32 21.80 -17.01 27.08
C GLU A 32 21.59 -17.85 28.36
N ALA A 33 21.88 -17.28 29.53
CA ALA A 33 21.67 -17.96 30.82
C ALA A 33 20.19 -18.28 31.07
N THR A 34 19.29 -17.34 30.74
CA THR A 34 17.84 -17.51 30.89
C THR A 34 17.32 -18.60 29.96
N LEU A 35 17.78 -18.65 28.71
CA LEU A 35 17.42 -19.69 27.74
C LEU A 35 17.92 -21.06 28.17
N LYS A 36 19.16 -21.16 28.66
CA LYS A 36 19.72 -22.40 29.17
C LYS A 36 18.92 -22.94 30.36
N ALA A 37 18.57 -22.06 31.30
CA ALA A 37 17.74 -22.43 32.45
C ALA A 37 16.32 -22.85 32.03
N ALA A 38 15.68 -22.09 31.13
CA ALA A 38 14.34 -22.39 30.64
C ALA A 38 14.29 -23.72 29.88
N ARG A 39 15.30 -24.03 29.06
CA ARG A 39 15.39 -25.28 28.32
C ARG A 39 15.64 -26.49 29.23
N ALA A 40 16.43 -26.32 30.30
CA ALA A 40 16.63 -27.38 31.28
C ALA A 40 15.36 -27.74 32.06
N SER A 41 14.48 -26.76 32.31
CA SER A 41 13.20 -26.96 32.96
C SER A 41 12.05 -27.36 32.03
N LEU A 42 12.32 -27.53 30.72
CA LEU A 42 11.30 -27.80 29.72
C LEU A 42 10.70 -29.21 29.88
N ASP A 43 11.56 -30.19 30.21
CA ASP A 43 11.17 -31.60 30.34
C ASP A 43 10.36 -31.85 31.63
N ASP A 44 10.49 -31.00 32.64
CA ASP A 44 9.76 -31.08 33.93
C ASP A 44 8.44 -30.26 33.93
N ALA A 45 8.09 -29.65 32.79
CA ALA A 45 6.97 -28.72 32.69
C ALA A 45 5.63 -29.43 32.39
N ASP A 46 5.04 -30.07 33.39
CA ASP A 46 3.82 -30.88 33.22
C ASP A 46 2.51 -30.07 33.25
N THR A 47 2.55 -28.78 33.58
CA THR A 47 1.33 -27.96 33.75
C THR A 47 1.28 -26.76 32.77
N PRO A 48 0.07 -26.32 32.38
CA PRO A 48 -0.10 -25.12 31.57
C PRO A 48 0.54 -23.86 32.20
N LEU A 49 0.45 -23.73 33.53
CA LEU A 49 1.03 -22.61 34.28
C LEU A 49 2.57 -22.60 34.24
N THR A 50 3.21 -23.78 34.27
CA THR A 50 4.67 -23.89 34.14
C THR A 50 5.13 -23.55 32.72
N LEU A 51 4.38 -23.99 31.70
CA LEU A 51 4.68 -23.64 30.30
C LEU A 51 4.52 -22.14 30.02
N ASP A 52 3.54 -21.48 30.64
CA ASP A 52 3.37 -20.03 30.52
C ASP A 52 4.56 -19.26 31.13
N ALA A 53 5.01 -19.66 32.32
CA ALA A 53 6.20 -19.06 32.93
C ALA A 53 7.47 -19.29 32.09
N LEU A 54 7.60 -20.45 31.43
CA LEU A 54 8.71 -20.72 30.51
C LEU A 54 8.62 -19.90 29.23
N SER A 55 7.43 -19.76 28.67
CA SER A 55 7.16 -18.92 27.49
C SER A 55 7.49 -17.46 27.77
N GLU A 56 7.12 -16.94 28.95
CA GLU A 56 7.45 -15.56 29.36
C GLU A 56 8.97 -15.37 29.52
N ARG A 57 9.67 -16.32 30.13
CA ARG A 57 11.15 -16.28 30.24
C ARG A 57 11.83 -16.35 28.88
N ALA A 58 11.36 -17.21 27.99
CA ALA A 58 11.89 -17.34 26.63
C ALA A 58 11.65 -16.07 25.81
N GLN A 59 10.47 -15.46 25.93
CA GLN A 59 10.15 -14.18 25.30
C GLN A 59 11.03 -13.05 25.84
N SER A 60 11.16 -12.92 27.17
CA SER A 60 12.03 -11.92 27.78
C SER A 60 13.50 -12.07 27.33
N ALA A 61 14.00 -13.30 27.19
CA ALA A 61 15.35 -13.53 26.70
C ALA A 61 15.51 -13.16 25.21
N LYS A 62 14.47 -13.36 24.40
CA LYS A 62 14.43 -12.91 23.01
C LYS A 62 14.49 -11.39 22.93
N ASP A 63 13.65 -10.71 23.71
CA ASP A 63 13.56 -9.25 23.70
C ASP A 63 14.88 -8.61 24.16
N ASP A 64 15.52 -9.18 25.20
CA ASP A 64 16.85 -8.76 25.68
C ASP A 64 17.93 -8.93 24.58
N ALA A 65 17.90 -10.05 23.85
CA ALA A 65 18.84 -10.33 22.78
C ALA A 65 18.64 -9.41 21.57
N ASP A 66 17.40 -9.22 21.11
CA ASP A 66 17.06 -8.32 20.01
C ASP A 66 17.41 -6.86 20.36
N ALA A 67 17.16 -6.44 21.61
CA ALA A 67 17.52 -5.11 22.08
C ALA A 67 19.04 -4.90 22.10
N ALA A 68 19.81 -5.90 22.55
CA ALA A 68 21.28 -5.83 22.54
C ALA A 68 21.83 -5.75 21.11
N ALA A 69 21.32 -6.56 20.18
CA ALA A 69 21.72 -6.52 18.77
C ALA A 69 21.45 -5.14 18.14
N LYS A 70 20.25 -4.58 18.38
CA LYS A 70 19.88 -3.23 17.90
C LYS A 70 20.76 -2.12 18.49
N ALA A 71 21.12 -2.22 19.76
CA ALA A 71 21.97 -1.22 20.42
C ALA A 71 23.43 -1.24 19.92
N LEU A 72 23.95 -2.42 19.56
CA LEU A 72 25.33 -2.60 19.09
C LEU A 72 25.49 -2.35 17.58
N ALA A 73 24.44 -2.53 16.78
CA ALA A 73 24.46 -2.30 15.33
C ALA A 73 25.02 -0.94 14.88
N PRO A 74 24.62 0.22 15.46
CA PRO A 74 25.19 1.51 15.07
C PRO A 74 26.67 1.65 15.45
N GLN A 75 27.11 1.04 16.56
CA GLN A 75 28.53 1.06 16.95
C GLN A 75 29.39 0.26 15.98
N LEU A 76 28.90 -0.91 15.52
CA LEU A 76 29.55 -1.69 14.47
C LEU A 76 29.64 -0.90 13.16
N ALA A 77 28.58 -0.20 12.78
CA ALA A 77 28.56 0.65 11.59
C ALA A 77 29.61 1.78 11.68
N GLN A 78 29.73 2.44 12.83
CA GLN A 78 30.72 3.49 13.07
C GLN A 78 32.17 2.95 12.97
N VAL A 79 32.44 1.76 13.53
CA VAL A 79 33.77 1.13 13.43
C VAL A 79 34.07 0.70 11.99
N ASN A 80 33.07 0.22 11.25
CA ASN A 80 33.23 -0.10 9.82
C ASN A 80 33.51 1.15 8.97
N GLU A 81 32.85 2.28 9.27
CA GLU A 81 33.11 3.56 8.61
C GLU A 81 34.53 4.07 8.89
N GLN A 82 35.07 3.85 10.09
CA GLN A 82 36.46 4.16 10.44
C GLN A 82 37.48 3.21 9.78
N LEU A 83 37.10 1.95 9.52
CA LEU A 83 37.93 0.96 8.85
C LEU A 83 37.97 1.14 7.32
N ALA A 84 36.89 1.65 6.70
CA ALA A 84 36.78 1.77 5.25
C ALA A 84 37.92 2.59 4.58
N PRO A 85 38.37 3.74 5.13
CA PRO A 85 39.49 4.51 4.57
C PRO A 85 40.85 3.80 4.68
N LEU A 86 41.01 2.87 5.62
CA LEU A 86 42.28 2.18 5.88
C LEU A 86 42.57 1.08 4.85
N GLY A 87 41.57 0.58 4.12
CA GLY A 87 41.71 -0.43 3.08
C GLY A 87 42.24 -1.79 3.56
N GLU A 88 42.25 -2.78 2.65
CA GLU A 88 42.93 -4.07 2.86
C GLU A 88 44.43 -3.94 2.55
N VAL A 89 45.27 -4.75 3.21
CA VAL A 89 46.71 -4.79 2.91
C VAL A 89 46.90 -5.37 1.51
N ALA A 90 47.43 -4.57 0.58
CA ALA A 90 47.82 -5.07 -0.73
C ALA A 90 49.08 -5.93 -0.62
N ASP A 91 49.09 -7.08 -1.31
CA ASP A 91 50.23 -8.01 -1.32
C ASP A 91 51.53 -7.29 -1.76
N GLY A 92 52.54 -7.31 -0.88
CA GLY A 92 53.88 -6.80 -1.16
C GLY A 92 54.19 -5.36 -0.71
N ILE A 93 53.25 -4.65 -0.07
CA ILE A 93 53.49 -3.28 0.45
C ILE A 93 53.66 -3.33 1.99
N THR A 94 54.78 -2.80 2.49
CA THR A 94 55.02 -2.66 3.93
C THR A 94 54.27 -1.44 4.45
N GLU A 95 53.21 -1.66 5.22
CA GLU A 95 52.45 -0.60 5.86
C GLU A 95 53.26 0.16 6.92
N SER A 96 52.89 1.42 7.19
CA SER A 96 53.48 2.17 8.30
C SER A 96 53.03 1.60 9.64
N ARG A 97 53.94 1.55 10.62
CA ARG A 97 53.70 0.93 11.94
C ARG A 97 52.47 1.50 12.66
N GLU A 98 52.17 2.78 12.47
CA GLU A 98 51.01 3.45 13.10
C GLU A 98 49.69 2.99 12.48
N VAL A 99 49.62 2.89 11.15
CA VAL A 99 48.44 2.40 10.41
C VAL A 99 48.18 0.92 10.73
N ALA A 100 49.25 0.12 10.84
CA ALA A 100 49.18 -1.28 11.27
C ALA A 100 48.51 -1.43 12.64
N VAL A 101 48.97 -0.65 13.62
CA VAL A 101 48.47 -0.67 15.01
C VAL A 101 47.02 -0.20 15.07
N GLN A 102 46.68 0.86 14.33
CA GLN A 102 45.32 1.40 14.28
C GLN A 102 44.34 0.44 13.61
N ARG A 103 44.71 -0.16 12.46
CA ARG A 103 43.89 -1.20 11.79
C ARG A 103 43.70 -2.42 12.70
N ALA A 104 44.75 -2.86 13.40
CA ALA A 104 44.65 -3.98 14.33
C ALA A 104 43.78 -3.67 15.57
N ALA A 105 43.77 -2.42 16.06
CA ALA A 105 42.91 -1.99 17.16
C ALA A 105 41.43 -1.93 16.74
N LEU A 106 41.12 -1.25 15.64
CA LEU A 106 39.76 -1.15 15.10
C LEU A 106 39.23 -2.52 14.63
N GLY A 107 40.08 -3.36 14.04
CA GLY A 107 39.73 -4.73 13.66
C GLY A 107 39.36 -5.59 14.88
N ARG A 108 40.09 -5.47 15.99
CA ARG A 108 39.72 -6.14 17.26
C ARG A 108 38.39 -5.64 17.80
N GLN A 109 38.14 -4.33 17.78
CA GLN A 109 36.88 -3.75 18.22
C GLN A 109 35.70 -4.19 17.34
N ARG A 110 35.87 -4.17 16.01
CA ARG A 110 34.89 -4.67 15.05
C ARG A 110 34.54 -6.13 15.33
N ASN A 111 35.55 -6.99 15.48
CA ASN A 111 35.34 -8.41 15.68
C ASN A 111 34.66 -8.72 17.04
N ALA A 112 34.94 -7.93 18.09
CA ALA A 112 34.26 -8.06 19.38
C ALA A 112 32.77 -7.66 19.31
N LEU A 113 32.47 -6.54 18.63
CA LEU A 113 31.11 -6.07 18.40
C LEU A 113 30.32 -7.05 17.52
N ASP A 114 30.90 -7.47 16.39
CA ASP A 114 30.31 -8.45 15.47
C ASP A 114 30.07 -9.80 16.15
N GLY A 115 31.04 -10.27 16.96
CA GLY A 115 30.89 -11.50 17.75
C GLY A 115 29.75 -11.41 18.77
N THR A 116 29.57 -10.26 19.42
CA THR A 116 28.49 -10.06 20.40
C THR A 116 27.13 -9.92 19.72
N ILE A 117 27.05 -9.25 18.57
CA ILE A 117 25.83 -9.19 17.76
C ILE A 117 25.44 -10.60 17.29
N LYS A 118 26.38 -11.39 16.78
CA LYS A 118 26.11 -12.78 16.36
C LYS A 118 25.64 -13.67 17.51
N ARG A 119 26.20 -13.50 18.71
CA ARG A 119 25.70 -14.19 19.92
C ARG A 119 24.27 -13.76 20.27
N ALA A 120 23.99 -12.46 20.20
CA ALA A 120 22.65 -11.93 20.43
C ALA A 120 21.64 -12.49 19.41
N GLU A 121 21.97 -12.47 18.12
CA GLU A 121 21.14 -13.05 17.06
C GLU A 121 20.92 -14.56 17.27
N LEU A 122 21.97 -15.30 17.63
CA LEU A 122 21.86 -16.72 17.95
C LEU A 122 20.97 -16.98 19.17
N ALA A 123 21.08 -16.15 20.22
CA ALA A 123 20.21 -16.22 21.39
C ALA A 123 18.74 -15.94 21.01
N ALA A 124 18.46 -14.94 20.17
CA ALA A 124 17.12 -14.64 19.69
C ALA A 124 16.51 -15.79 18.84
N VAL A 125 17.34 -16.45 18.01
CA VAL A 125 16.94 -17.65 17.26
C VAL A 125 16.64 -18.81 18.21
N ASN A 126 17.51 -19.08 19.18
CA ASN A 126 17.32 -20.13 20.19
C ASN A 126 16.06 -19.90 21.03
N ALA A 127 15.79 -18.63 21.40
CA ALA A 127 14.58 -18.24 22.09
C ALA A 127 13.32 -18.51 21.25
N SER A 128 13.37 -18.17 19.95
CA SER A 128 12.27 -18.44 19.01
C SER A 128 12.02 -19.94 18.83
N GLN A 129 13.08 -20.75 18.80
CA GLN A 129 12.94 -22.22 18.75
C GLN A 129 12.34 -22.77 20.03
N LEU A 130 12.79 -22.30 21.20
CA LEU A 130 12.22 -22.72 22.50
C LEU A 130 10.74 -22.35 22.61
N LEU A 131 10.34 -21.17 22.15
CA LEU A 131 8.93 -20.76 22.08
C LEU A 131 8.11 -21.69 21.19
N ALA A 132 8.65 -22.09 20.03
CA ALA A 132 7.99 -23.05 19.14
C ALA A 132 7.87 -24.45 19.76
N ASP A 133 8.89 -24.91 20.49
CA ASP A 133 8.87 -26.18 21.22
C ASP A 133 7.82 -26.15 22.35
N ILE A 134 7.73 -25.05 23.11
CA ILE A 134 6.70 -24.83 24.14
C ILE A 134 5.31 -24.85 23.53
N ASP A 135 5.09 -24.16 22.41
CA ASP A 135 3.79 -24.15 21.73
C ASP A 135 3.41 -25.54 21.19
N LYS A 136 4.38 -26.32 20.68
CA LYS A 136 4.14 -27.70 20.27
C LYS A 136 3.67 -28.57 21.46
N MET A 137 4.29 -28.43 22.63
CA MET A 137 3.87 -29.13 23.83
C MET A 137 2.49 -28.68 24.31
N ARG A 138 2.19 -27.38 24.30
CA ARG A 138 0.84 -26.86 24.60
C ARG A 138 -0.22 -27.49 23.71
N VAL A 139 0.03 -27.56 22.40
CA VAL A 139 -0.91 -28.18 21.45
C VAL A 139 -1.09 -29.68 21.75
N SER A 140 -0.01 -30.38 22.09
CA SER A 140 -0.06 -31.80 22.49
C SER A 140 -0.89 -32.00 23.75
N GLN A 141 -0.60 -31.27 24.83
CA GLN A 141 -1.34 -31.33 26.10
C GLN A 141 -2.81 -30.97 25.90
N PHE A 142 -3.10 -29.92 25.12
CA PHE A 142 -4.46 -29.53 24.77
C PHE A 142 -5.21 -30.63 24.03
N SER A 143 -4.58 -31.30 23.05
CA SER A 143 -5.20 -32.42 22.34
C SER A 143 -5.46 -33.62 23.25
N GLU A 144 -4.55 -33.90 24.20
CA GLU A 144 -4.71 -34.97 25.19
C GLU A 144 -5.85 -34.66 26.17
N GLU A 145 -5.93 -33.42 26.67
CA GLU A 145 -7.00 -32.97 27.55
C GLU A 145 -8.38 -33.02 26.89
N LEU A 146 -8.49 -32.66 25.61
CA LEU A 146 -9.73 -32.77 24.84
C LEU A 146 -10.16 -34.23 24.62
N GLY A 147 -9.19 -35.13 24.39
CA GLY A 147 -9.41 -36.54 24.12
C GLY A 147 -9.60 -37.41 25.37
N ARG A 148 -9.26 -36.89 26.56
CA ARG A 148 -9.38 -37.61 27.84
C ARG A 148 -10.85 -37.96 28.10
N LYS A 149 -11.13 -39.26 28.18
CA LYS A 149 -12.46 -39.78 28.51
C LYS A 149 -12.67 -39.72 30.03
N VAL A 150 -13.78 -39.11 30.43
CA VAL A 150 -14.17 -38.95 31.84
C VAL A 150 -15.56 -39.55 32.07
N ALA A 151 -15.92 -39.80 33.33
CA ALA A 151 -17.26 -40.27 33.68
C ALA A 151 -18.34 -39.27 33.23
N SER A 152 -19.38 -39.77 32.57
CA SER A 152 -20.46 -38.93 32.03
C SER A 152 -21.21 -38.19 33.16
N PRO A 153 -21.66 -36.93 32.96
CA PRO A 153 -22.45 -36.19 33.95
C PRO A 153 -23.81 -36.84 34.24
N LEU A 154 -24.28 -37.72 33.36
CA LEU A 154 -25.51 -38.50 33.56
C LEU A 154 -25.25 -39.81 34.31
N SER A 155 -23.98 -40.18 34.54
CA SER A 155 -23.65 -41.39 35.28
C SER A 155 -23.79 -41.15 36.80
N PRO A 156 -24.50 -42.02 37.53
CA PRO A 156 -24.55 -41.94 38.99
C PRO A 156 -23.16 -42.07 39.65
N ALA A 157 -22.23 -42.76 38.99
CA ALA A 157 -20.86 -42.98 39.47
C ALA A 157 -20.08 -41.66 39.68
N LEU A 158 -20.20 -40.69 38.77
CA LEU A 158 -19.54 -39.39 38.91
C LEU A 158 -20.03 -38.67 40.17
N TRP A 159 -21.35 -38.65 40.38
CA TRP A 159 -21.95 -37.96 41.53
C TRP A 159 -21.64 -38.65 42.86
N HIS A 160 -21.47 -39.98 42.85
CA HIS A 160 -21.00 -40.71 44.03
C HIS A 160 -19.57 -40.30 44.39
N GLN A 161 -18.66 -40.25 43.42
CA GLN A 161 -17.28 -39.79 43.64
C GLN A 161 -17.22 -38.33 44.09
N VAL A 162 -18.05 -37.45 43.52
CA VAL A 162 -18.17 -36.05 43.99
C VAL A 162 -18.65 -36.01 45.44
N ALA A 163 -19.65 -36.83 45.81
CA ALA A 163 -20.17 -36.89 47.18
C ALA A 163 -19.13 -37.41 48.19
N GLU A 164 -18.28 -38.37 47.80
CA GLU A 164 -17.18 -38.88 48.62
C GLU A 164 -16.12 -37.79 48.91
N VAL A 165 -15.78 -36.99 47.91
CA VAL A 165 -14.71 -35.98 48.04
C VAL A 165 -15.25 -34.62 48.55
N ALA A 166 -16.56 -34.38 48.45
CA ALA A 166 -17.23 -33.13 48.83
C ALA A 166 -16.89 -32.62 50.24
N PRO A 167 -16.82 -33.43 51.31
CA PRO A 167 -16.44 -32.92 52.63
C PRO A 167 -15.03 -32.32 52.63
N SER A 168 -14.08 -32.99 51.98
CA SER A 168 -12.69 -32.54 51.90
C SER A 168 -12.57 -31.26 51.06
N ASP A 169 -13.24 -31.19 49.91
CA ASP A 169 -13.24 -30.00 49.06
C ASP A 169 -13.96 -28.81 49.72
N THR A 170 -15.04 -29.07 50.45
CA THR A 170 -15.73 -28.04 51.24
C THR A 170 -14.79 -27.45 52.30
N THR A 171 -13.99 -28.27 52.99
CA THR A 171 -13.01 -27.75 53.95
C THR A 171 -11.91 -26.92 53.27
N ARG A 172 -11.48 -27.27 52.05
CA ARG A 172 -10.51 -26.49 51.27
C ARG A 172 -11.06 -25.12 50.88
N VAL A 173 -12.30 -25.07 50.37
CA VAL A 173 -12.98 -23.81 50.00
C VAL A 173 -13.25 -22.94 51.23
N VAL A 174 -13.74 -23.52 52.32
CA VAL A 174 -13.95 -22.79 53.58
C VAL A 174 -12.60 -22.29 54.14
N GLY A 175 -11.54 -23.06 53.99
CA GLY A 175 -10.18 -22.66 54.34
C GLY A 175 -9.72 -21.42 53.56
N LEU A 176 -9.94 -21.41 52.23
CA LEU A 176 -9.65 -20.26 51.36
C LEU A 176 -10.44 -19.02 51.79
N TYR A 177 -11.74 -19.19 52.09
CA TYR A 177 -12.59 -18.10 52.59
C TYR A 177 -12.08 -17.55 53.93
N ARG A 178 -11.75 -18.43 54.90
CA ARG A 178 -11.19 -18.02 56.20
C ARG A 178 -9.85 -17.30 56.04
N GLN A 179 -9.01 -17.76 55.12
CA GLN A 179 -7.74 -17.10 54.79
C GLN A 179 -7.99 -15.69 54.25
N GLY A 180 -8.91 -15.51 53.29
CA GLY A 180 -9.29 -14.19 52.80
C GLY A 180 -9.87 -13.28 53.89
N ALA A 181 -10.83 -13.80 54.68
CA ALA A 181 -11.46 -13.03 55.76
C ALA A 181 -10.47 -12.60 56.84
N SER A 182 -9.52 -13.48 57.21
CA SER A 182 -8.46 -13.15 58.17
C SER A 182 -7.47 -12.13 57.62
N ALA A 183 -7.09 -12.24 56.34
CA ALA A 183 -6.21 -11.27 55.68
C ALA A 183 -6.85 -9.87 55.63
N VAL A 184 -8.11 -9.78 55.21
CA VAL A 184 -8.86 -8.50 55.20
C VAL A 184 -8.95 -7.90 56.61
N ARG A 185 -9.32 -8.70 57.63
CA ARG A 185 -9.38 -8.21 59.02
C ARG A 185 -8.03 -7.74 59.53
N THR A 186 -6.94 -8.42 59.18
CA THR A 186 -5.58 -8.08 59.62
C THR A 186 -5.08 -6.83 58.92
N ALA A 187 -5.26 -6.76 57.60
CA ALA A 187 -4.94 -5.62 56.76
C ALA A 187 -5.65 -4.34 57.25
N PHE A 188 -6.96 -4.41 57.51
CA PHE A 188 -7.74 -3.26 57.99
C PHE A 188 -7.42 -2.85 59.43
N LYS A 189 -6.94 -3.78 60.27
CA LYS A 189 -6.41 -3.43 61.59
C LYS A 189 -5.06 -2.72 61.51
N ARG A 190 -4.22 -3.06 60.53
CA ARG A 190 -2.87 -2.52 60.37
C ARG A 190 -2.86 -1.13 59.73
N GLU A 191 -3.58 -0.96 58.63
CA GLU A 191 -3.53 0.28 57.81
C GLU A 191 -4.83 1.09 57.85
N GLY A 192 -5.88 0.59 58.53
CA GLY A 192 -7.17 1.23 58.62
C GLY A 192 -8.07 1.04 57.39
N TRP A 193 -9.24 1.69 57.40
CA TRP A 193 -10.26 1.56 56.36
C TRP A 193 -10.16 2.61 55.25
N GLY A 194 -9.24 3.57 55.36
CA GLY A 194 -9.18 4.76 54.49
C GLY A 194 -9.00 4.42 53.01
N VAL A 195 -7.92 3.71 52.67
CA VAL A 195 -7.58 3.35 51.27
C VAL A 195 -8.64 2.42 50.65
N PRO A 196 -9.13 1.36 51.32
CA PRO A 196 -10.19 0.50 50.78
C PRO A 196 -11.54 1.23 50.59
N LEU A 197 -11.95 2.09 51.53
CA LEU A 197 -13.19 2.87 51.39
C LEU A 197 -13.09 3.91 50.28
N LEU A 198 -11.92 4.56 50.13
CA LEU A 198 -11.67 5.49 49.03
C LEU A 198 -11.69 4.75 47.68
N GLY A 199 -11.01 3.60 47.59
CA GLY A 199 -11.03 2.73 46.41
C GLY A 199 -12.45 2.28 46.04
N LEU A 200 -13.25 1.88 47.03
CA LEU A 200 -14.67 1.53 46.83
C LEU A 200 -15.49 2.74 46.37
N GLY A 201 -15.29 3.91 46.96
CA GLY A 201 -15.94 5.15 46.56
C GLY A 201 -15.65 5.51 45.11
N VAL A 202 -14.37 5.47 44.70
CA VAL A 202 -13.94 5.69 43.32
C VAL A 202 -14.55 4.64 42.38
N ALA A 203 -14.52 3.36 42.76
CA ALA A 203 -15.10 2.28 41.96
C ALA A 203 -16.60 2.48 41.74
N LEU A 204 -17.36 2.89 42.77
CA LEU A 204 -18.78 3.20 42.66
C LEU A 204 -19.05 4.39 41.75
N VAL A 205 -18.23 5.45 41.83
CA VAL A 205 -18.30 6.63 40.95
C VAL A 205 -18.05 6.24 39.49
N LEU A 206 -17.04 5.42 39.23
CA LEU A 206 -16.73 4.89 37.90
C LEU A 206 -17.88 4.02 37.37
N PHE A 207 -18.44 3.13 38.19
CA PHE A 207 -19.43 2.16 37.75
C PHE A 207 -20.81 2.78 37.47
N PHE A 208 -21.24 3.77 38.26
CA PHE A 208 -22.56 4.38 38.17
C PHE A 208 -22.56 5.80 37.57
N PRO A 209 -22.26 6.88 38.33
CA PRO A 209 -22.49 8.25 37.87
C PRO A 209 -21.64 8.60 36.64
N LEU A 210 -20.35 8.28 36.62
CA LEU A 210 -19.49 8.58 35.47
C LEU A 210 -19.94 7.79 34.23
N ARG A 211 -20.31 6.52 34.41
CA ARG A 211 -20.78 5.67 33.32
C ARG A 211 -22.09 6.15 32.72
N LEU A 212 -23.07 6.49 33.56
CA LEU A 212 -24.34 7.02 33.10
C LEU A 212 -24.16 8.38 32.42
N TRP A 213 -23.30 9.23 33.00
CA TRP A 213 -22.96 10.52 32.43
C TRP A 213 -22.28 10.39 31.06
N LEU A 214 -21.21 9.61 30.90
CA LEU A 214 -20.53 9.41 29.61
C LEU A 214 -21.44 8.77 28.55
N ARG A 215 -22.32 7.84 28.93
CA ARG A 215 -23.32 7.27 28.01
C ARG A 215 -24.35 8.32 27.59
N SER A 216 -24.74 9.20 28.50
CA SER A 216 -25.63 10.32 28.18
C SER A 216 -24.95 11.36 27.30
N ALA A 217 -23.69 11.69 27.57
CA ALA A 217 -22.87 12.63 26.82
C ALA A 217 -22.67 12.14 25.38
N GLY A 218 -22.35 10.85 25.19
CA GLY A 218 -22.25 10.25 23.86
C GLY A 218 -23.57 10.35 23.08
N ARG A 219 -24.72 10.10 23.73
CA ARG A 219 -26.04 10.26 23.10
C ARG A 219 -26.37 11.72 22.77
N ARG A 220 -25.97 12.68 23.62
CA ARG A 220 -26.16 14.12 23.41
C ARG A 220 -25.27 14.62 22.27
N TYR A 221 -24.01 14.22 22.23
CA TYR A 221 -23.09 14.53 21.13
C TYR A 221 -23.64 13.97 19.82
N ALA A 222 -24.03 12.69 19.83
CA ALA A 222 -24.72 12.07 18.71
C ALA A 222 -26.12 12.67 18.47
N ALA A 223 -26.67 13.59 19.27
CA ALA A 223 -27.89 14.34 18.95
C ALA A 223 -27.59 15.72 18.34
N SER A 224 -26.38 16.23 18.56
CA SER A 224 -25.97 17.59 18.18
C SER A 224 -25.65 17.75 16.69
N GLU A 225 -25.73 18.99 16.20
CA GLU A 225 -25.34 19.37 14.84
C GLU A 225 -23.84 19.24 14.55
N ARG A 226 -23.02 19.10 15.60
CA ARG A 226 -21.57 18.90 15.49
C ARG A 226 -21.20 17.47 15.13
N ALA A 227 -22.12 16.52 15.25
CA ALA A 227 -21.87 15.14 14.88
C ALA A 227 -21.80 14.99 13.35
N PRO A 228 -20.95 14.09 12.82
CA PRO A 228 -20.89 13.80 11.39
C PRO A 228 -22.28 13.44 10.86
N LYS A 229 -22.68 14.02 9.73
CA LYS A 229 -23.93 13.66 9.05
C LYS A 229 -23.81 12.23 8.51
N GLY A 230 -24.92 11.49 8.45
CA GLY A 230 -24.96 10.15 7.84
C GLY A 230 -24.73 8.97 8.81
N ARG A 231 -24.14 7.89 8.29
CA ARG A 231 -24.07 6.57 8.95
C ARG A 231 -23.09 6.51 10.13
N LEU A 232 -21.99 7.26 10.06
CA LEU A 232 -20.96 7.36 11.12
C LEU A 232 -21.53 7.78 12.48
N ARG A 233 -22.59 8.59 12.50
CA ARG A 233 -23.27 8.98 13.74
C ARG A 233 -23.83 7.77 14.51
N ARG A 234 -24.31 6.73 13.79
CA ARG A 234 -24.90 5.52 14.38
C ARG A 234 -23.80 4.54 14.83
N SER A 235 -22.86 4.24 13.95
CA SER A 235 -21.75 3.32 14.25
C SER A 235 -20.79 3.89 15.30
N GLY A 236 -20.48 5.19 15.24
CA GLY A 236 -19.67 5.88 16.23
C GLY A 236 -20.30 5.91 17.63
N LEU A 237 -21.62 6.13 17.74
CA LEU A 237 -22.32 6.02 19.02
C LEU A 237 -22.29 4.57 19.56
N ALA A 238 -22.44 3.58 18.68
CA ALA A 238 -22.38 2.17 19.07
C ALA A 238 -20.99 1.78 19.63
N VAL A 239 -19.90 2.22 18.98
CA VAL A 239 -18.53 2.02 19.45
C VAL A 239 -18.28 2.76 20.78
N TRP A 240 -18.73 4.01 20.91
CA TRP A 240 -18.63 4.75 22.16
C TRP A 240 -19.36 4.04 23.33
N LEU A 241 -20.59 3.57 23.10
CA LEU A 241 -21.36 2.85 24.10
C LEU A 241 -20.74 1.50 24.46
N LEU A 242 -20.07 0.84 23.52
CA LEU A 242 -19.27 -0.37 23.75
C LEU A 242 -18.06 -0.06 24.64
N ALA A 243 -17.28 0.96 24.27
CA ALA A 243 -16.08 1.37 25.00
C ALA A 243 -16.41 1.78 26.45
N VAL A 244 -17.30 2.75 26.64
CA VAL A 244 -17.75 3.18 27.99
C VAL A 244 -18.43 2.04 28.75
N GLY A 245 -19.18 1.19 28.03
CA GLY A 245 -19.88 0.05 28.59
C GLY A 245 -18.95 -1.02 29.18
N THR A 246 -17.74 -1.15 28.64
CA THR A 246 -16.73 -2.16 28.97
C THR A 246 -15.63 -1.61 29.89
N LEU A 247 -15.06 -0.44 29.55
CA LEU A 247 -13.92 0.15 30.25
C LEU A 247 -14.26 0.54 31.69
N LEU A 248 -15.43 1.16 31.92
CA LEU A 248 -15.74 1.64 33.28
C LEU A 248 -16.00 0.54 34.30
N PRO A 249 -16.75 -0.54 34.00
CA PRO A 249 -16.82 -1.68 34.90
C PRO A 249 -15.46 -2.33 35.18
N GLY A 250 -14.60 -2.43 34.14
CA GLY A 250 -13.24 -2.95 34.29
C GLY A 250 -12.37 -2.05 35.18
N LEU A 251 -12.36 -0.74 34.93
CA LEU A 251 -11.64 0.23 35.73
C LEU A 251 -12.16 0.27 37.17
N ALA A 252 -13.47 0.18 37.40
CA ALA A 252 -14.05 0.09 38.73
C ALA A 252 -13.55 -1.16 39.49
N ALA A 253 -13.60 -2.33 38.84
CA ALA A 253 -13.07 -3.57 39.42
C ALA A 253 -11.56 -3.48 39.69
N TRP A 254 -10.78 -2.92 38.76
CA TRP A 254 -9.36 -2.71 38.93
C TRP A 254 -9.05 -1.76 40.09
N THR A 255 -9.71 -0.60 40.17
CA THR A 255 -9.51 0.35 41.28
C THR A 255 -9.83 -0.26 42.65
N LEU A 256 -10.88 -1.07 42.74
CA LEU A 256 -11.25 -1.75 43.98
C LEU A 256 -10.21 -2.81 44.37
N LEU A 257 -9.77 -3.63 43.40
CA LEU A 257 -8.79 -4.67 43.65
C LEU A 257 -7.41 -4.10 43.99
N SER A 258 -6.95 -3.07 43.26
CA SER A 258 -5.68 -2.38 43.54
C SER A 258 -5.70 -1.72 44.92
N ALA A 259 -6.82 -1.15 45.35
CA ALA A 259 -6.96 -0.59 46.70
C ALA A 259 -6.86 -1.67 47.78
N LEU A 260 -7.47 -2.85 47.55
CA LEU A 260 -7.37 -3.99 48.49
C LEU A 260 -5.96 -4.60 48.51
N ASP A 261 -5.31 -4.73 47.34
CA ASP A 261 -3.97 -5.28 47.20
C ASP A 261 -2.92 -4.37 47.86
N SER A 262 -3.06 -3.04 47.71
CA SER A 262 -2.14 -2.05 48.30
C SER A 262 -2.02 -2.13 49.83
N VAL A 263 -3.08 -2.61 50.49
CA VAL A 263 -3.17 -2.77 51.95
C VAL A 263 -2.84 -4.21 52.38
N GLY A 264 -2.44 -5.07 51.44
CA GLY A 264 -2.16 -6.49 51.68
C GLY A 264 -3.42 -7.30 52.04
N ALA A 265 -4.61 -6.84 51.66
CA ALA A 265 -5.87 -7.52 51.98
C ALA A 265 -6.13 -8.75 51.08
N ILE A 266 -5.33 -8.95 50.02
CA ILE A 266 -5.43 -10.08 49.08
C ILE A 266 -4.24 -11.04 49.30
N PRO A 267 -4.46 -12.22 49.91
CA PRO A 267 -3.46 -13.27 50.01
C PRO A 267 -2.94 -13.76 48.65
N PRO A 268 -1.71 -14.32 48.55
CA PRO A 268 -1.17 -14.87 47.30
C PRO A 268 -2.09 -15.89 46.60
N ARG A 269 -2.77 -16.75 47.36
CA ARG A 269 -3.74 -17.72 46.79
C ARG A 269 -4.97 -17.06 46.17
N LEU A 270 -5.35 -15.87 46.65
CA LEU A 270 -6.49 -15.11 46.13
C LEU A 270 -6.10 -14.12 45.03
N GLN A 271 -4.81 -13.89 44.78
CA GLN A 271 -4.36 -13.04 43.67
C GLN A 271 -4.85 -13.57 42.32
N THR A 272 -4.75 -14.89 42.08
CA THR A 272 -5.30 -15.52 40.86
C THR A 272 -6.80 -15.28 40.74
N VAL A 273 -7.57 -15.41 41.83
CA VAL A 273 -9.02 -15.17 41.84
C VAL A 273 -9.34 -13.71 41.53
N SER A 274 -8.58 -12.77 42.10
CA SER A 274 -8.76 -11.33 41.85
C SER A 274 -8.49 -10.95 40.39
N GLY A 275 -7.46 -11.52 39.76
CA GLY A 275 -7.18 -11.32 38.33
C GLY A 275 -8.32 -11.84 37.46
N HIS A 276 -8.84 -13.04 37.76
CA HIS A 276 -10.00 -13.58 37.07
C HIS A 276 -11.27 -12.75 37.32
N PHE A 277 -11.44 -12.13 38.50
CA PHE A 277 -12.59 -11.27 38.80
C PHE A 277 -12.60 -10.03 37.91
N LEU A 278 -11.44 -9.41 37.72
CA LEU A 278 -11.26 -8.31 36.79
C LEU A 278 -11.56 -8.74 35.34
N LEU A 279 -10.99 -9.87 34.92
CA LEU A 279 -11.20 -10.42 33.57
C LEU A 279 -12.68 -10.74 33.30
N ALA A 280 -13.32 -11.46 34.22
CA ALA A 280 -14.72 -11.83 34.15
C ALA A 280 -15.62 -10.60 34.09
N THR A 281 -15.34 -9.58 34.90
CA THR A 281 -16.11 -8.33 34.92
C THR A 281 -15.97 -7.57 33.61
N CYS A 282 -14.75 -7.45 33.06
CA CYS A 282 -14.51 -6.87 31.74
C CYS A 282 -15.25 -7.63 30.64
N PHE A 283 -15.14 -8.96 30.63
CA PHE A 283 -15.73 -9.81 29.60
C PHE A 283 -17.26 -9.79 29.62
N ALA A 284 -17.87 -9.92 30.79
CA ALA A 284 -19.31 -9.82 30.96
C ALA A 284 -19.84 -8.42 30.59
N ALA A 285 -19.13 -7.36 31.00
CA ALA A 285 -19.45 -5.99 30.62
C ALA A 285 -19.37 -5.79 29.10
N PHE A 286 -18.37 -6.39 28.43
CA PHE A 286 -18.21 -6.36 26.98
C PHE A 286 -19.38 -7.03 26.26
N ILE A 287 -19.78 -8.24 26.65
CA ILE A 287 -20.92 -8.96 26.05
C ILE A 287 -22.21 -8.14 26.17
N VAL A 288 -22.47 -7.57 27.36
CA VAL A 288 -23.64 -6.72 27.61
C VAL A 288 -23.58 -5.42 26.80
N ALA A 289 -22.40 -4.79 26.71
CA ALA A 289 -22.23 -3.54 25.99
C ALA A 289 -22.34 -3.74 24.47
N LEU A 290 -21.77 -4.82 23.92
CA LEU A 290 -21.82 -5.20 22.51
C LEU A 290 -23.24 -5.54 22.06
N SER A 291 -23.95 -6.35 22.84
CA SER A 291 -25.36 -6.64 22.56
C SER A 291 -26.24 -5.39 22.66
N ALA A 292 -25.98 -4.50 23.62
CA ALA A 292 -26.72 -3.26 23.78
C ALA A 292 -26.44 -2.25 22.65
N SER A 293 -25.24 -2.21 22.09
CA SER A 293 -24.85 -1.32 21.01
C SER A 293 -25.34 -1.78 19.64
N LEU A 294 -25.42 -3.09 19.39
CA LEU A 294 -25.90 -3.66 18.13
C LEU A 294 -27.43 -3.74 18.05
N LEU A 295 -28.10 -4.19 19.12
CA LEU A 295 -29.54 -4.51 19.09
C LEU A 295 -30.45 -3.31 19.36
N VAL A 296 -29.96 -2.29 20.09
CA VAL A 296 -30.67 -1.03 20.43
C VAL A 296 -32.21 -1.18 20.52
N PRO A 297 -32.74 -1.97 21.46
CA PRO A 297 -34.14 -2.43 21.41
C PRO A 297 -35.19 -1.31 21.58
N LYS A 298 -34.79 -0.13 22.08
CA LYS A 298 -35.68 1.02 22.28
C LYS A 298 -35.69 2.01 21.11
N ARG A 299 -34.79 1.87 20.11
CA ARG A 299 -34.65 2.81 18.98
C ARG A 299 -34.35 2.05 17.69
N PRO A 300 -35.37 1.53 16.97
CA PRO A 300 -35.18 0.72 15.78
C PRO A 300 -34.38 1.43 14.67
N SER A 301 -34.57 2.74 14.49
CA SER A 301 -33.83 3.54 13.50
C SER A 301 -32.31 3.67 13.74
N TRP A 302 -31.86 3.34 14.96
CA TRP A 302 -30.45 3.33 15.35
C TRP A 302 -29.85 1.92 15.41
N ARG A 303 -30.65 0.89 15.10
CA ARG A 303 -30.20 -0.50 15.11
C ARG A 303 -29.23 -0.72 13.95
N LEU A 304 -28.10 -1.36 14.25
CA LEU A 304 -27.11 -1.68 13.23
C LEU A 304 -27.42 -3.00 12.53
N LEU A 305 -28.07 -3.94 13.22
CA LEU A 305 -28.51 -5.22 12.65
C LEU A 305 -29.96 -5.12 12.16
N ASP A 306 -30.23 -5.63 10.96
CA ASP A 306 -31.58 -5.66 10.42
C ASP A 306 -32.36 -6.81 11.06
N LEU A 307 -33.00 -6.53 12.19
CA LEU A 307 -33.72 -7.49 13.03
C LEU A 307 -35.01 -6.85 13.53
N ASP A 308 -36.05 -7.64 13.78
CA ASP A 308 -37.30 -7.13 14.35
C ASP A 308 -37.16 -6.74 15.83
N ASP A 309 -38.06 -5.89 16.32
CA ASP A 309 -38.05 -5.40 17.72
C ASP A 309 -38.25 -6.52 18.76
N THR A 310 -39.00 -7.56 18.41
CA THR A 310 -39.19 -8.75 19.24
C THR A 310 -37.91 -9.60 19.28
N ALA A 311 -37.26 -9.78 18.14
CA ALA A 311 -35.96 -10.45 18.04
C ALA A 311 -34.90 -9.71 18.86
N ALA A 312 -34.78 -8.39 18.70
CA ALA A 312 -33.81 -7.57 19.42
C ALA A 312 -33.98 -7.63 20.94
N ARG A 313 -35.23 -7.67 21.45
CA ARG A 313 -35.50 -7.82 22.89
C ARG A 313 -35.15 -9.21 23.42
N ASN A 314 -35.46 -10.26 22.67
CA ASN A 314 -35.18 -11.64 23.09
C ASN A 314 -33.68 -11.95 23.05
N LEU A 315 -32.98 -11.58 21.97
CA LEU A 315 -31.53 -11.76 21.86
C LEU A 315 -30.77 -11.02 22.96
N ARG A 316 -31.26 -9.84 23.39
CA ARG A 316 -30.67 -9.11 24.51
C ARG A 316 -30.76 -9.87 25.83
N LYS A 317 -31.84 -10.63 26.08
CA LYS A 317 -31.96 -11.47 27.30
C LYS A 317 -30.88 -12.55 27.29
N TYR A 318 -30.73 -13.25 26.17
CA TYR A 318 -29.69 -14.28 26.03
C TYR A 318 -28.28 -13.71 26.15
N ALA A 319 -28.02 -12.49 25.67
CA ALA A 319 -26.73 -11.84 25.87
C ALA A 319 -26.43 -11.52 27.34
N TRP A 320 -27.44 -11.10 28.12
CA TRP A 320 -27.31 -10.93 29.57
C TRP A 320 -27.09 -12.26 30.29
N SER A 321 -27.83 -13.30 29.90
CA SER A 321 -27.64 -14.65 30.41
C SER A 321 -26.25 -15.19 30.08
N ALA A 322 -25.76 -14.99 28.85
CA ALA A 322 -24.41 -15.37 28.44
C ALA A 322 -23.35 -14.64 29.28
N ALA A 323 -23.48 -13.33 29.45
CA ALA A 323 -22.56 -12.55 30.28
C ALA A 323 -22.55 -13.02 31.74
N ALA A 324 -23.72 -13.32 32.32
CA ALA A 324 -23.83 -13.83 33.69
C ALA A 324 -23.23 -15.24 33.83
N VAL A 325 -23.56 -16.15 32.93
CA VAL A 325 -23.01 -17.52 32.90
C VAL A 325 -21.49 -17.44 32.74
N SER A 326 -20.96 -16.64 31.80
CA SER A 326 -19.52 -16.46 31.64
C SER A 326 -18.83 -15.91 32.89
N TRP A 327 -19.42 -14.90 33.54
CA TRP A 327 -18.87 -14.36 34.77
C TRP A 327 -18.82 -15.42 35.88
N ILE A 328 -19.94 -16.13 36.09
CA ILE A 328 -20.06 -17.17 37.13
C ILE A 328 -19.10 -18.33 36.82
N SER A 329 -19.05 -18.82 35.58
CA SER A 329 -18.15 -19.91 35.18
C SER A 329 -16.68 -19.55 35.40
N ILE A 330 -16.25 -18.35 34.99
CA ILE A 330 -14.86 -17.89 35.22
C ILE A 330 -14.56 -17.81 36.72
N MET A 331 -15.50 -17.35 37.54
CA MET A 331 -15.34 -17.28 39.00
C MET A 331 -15.31 -18.63 39.68
N LEU A 332 -16.20 -19.55 39.31
CA LEU A 332 -16.22 -20.90 39.87
C LEU A 332 -14.91 -21.63 39.56
N VAL A 333 -14.44 -21.56 38.31
CA VAL A 333 -13.16 -22.16 37.90
C VAL A 333 -11.99 -21.50 38.64
N ALA A 334 -11.98 -20.17 38.78
CA ALA A 334 -10.91 -19.49 39.51
C ALA A 334 -10.86 -19.86 41.00
N VAL A 335 -12.02 -20.02 41.64
CA VAL A 335 -12.12 -20.45 43.05
C VAL A 335 -11.73 -21.92 43.21
N ASP A 336 -12.16 -22.79 42.29
CA ASP A 336 -11.79 -24.21 42.25
C ASP A 336 -10.26 -24.38 42.21
N HIS A 337 -9.59 -23.69 41.27
CA HIS A 337 -8.13 -23.70 41.14
C HIS A 337 -7.43 -23.10 42.38
N ALA A 338 -7.95 -21.99 42.93
CA ALA A 338 -7.35 -21.34 44.11
C ALA A 338 -7.53 -22.16 45.40
N ALA A 339 -8.64 -22.89 45.53
CA ALA A 339 -8.92 -23.79 46.63
C ALA A 339 -8.15 -25.12 46.49
N ARG A 340 -7.64 -25.43 45.30
CA ARG A 340 -7.00 -26.71 44.96
C ARG A 340 -7.90 -27.89 45.30
N THR A 341 -9.15 -27.83 44.85
CA THR A 341 -10.13 -28.92 44.95
C THR A 341 -9.66 -30.16 44.18
N SER A 342 -10.35 -31.28 44.37
CA SER A 342 -10.03 -32.54 43.68
C SER A 342 -10.30 -32.48 42.17
N GLU A 343 -9.56 -33.27 41.38
CA GLU A 343 -9.80 -33.41 39.93
C GLU A 343 -11.25 -33.80 39.63
N VAL A 344 -11.85 -34.65 40.48
CA VAL A 344 -13.24 -35.11 40.36
C VAL A 344 -14.21 -33.92 40.42
N ASN A 345 -13.99 -32.98 41.35
CA ASN A 345 -14.82 -31.77 41.45
C ASN A 345 -14.62 -30.83 40.26
N THR A 346 -13.38 -30.64 39.80
CA THR A 346 -13.07 -29.80 38.62
C THR A 346 -13.77 -30.35 37.36
N ILE A 347 -13.71 -31.67 37.14
CA ILE A 347 -14.42 -32.35 36.05
C ILE A 347 -15.93 -32.15 36.14
N ALA A 348 -16.51 -32.32 37.34
CA ALA A 348 -17.94 -32.18 37.55
C ALA A 348 -18.39 -30.73 37.29
N LEU A 349 -17.62 -29.76 37.78
CA LEU A 349 -17.83 -28.34 37.53
C LEU A 349 -17.78 -28.01 36.03
N ASP A 350 -16.80 -28.54 35.31
CA ASP A 350 -16.66 -28.36 33.87
C ASP A 350 -17.84 -28.95 33.08
N GLY A 351 -18.34 -30.10 33.51
CA GLY A 351 -19.55 -30.71 32.95
C GLY A 351 -20.79 -29.83 33.17
N VAL A 352 -20.98 -29.30 34.39
CA VAL A 352 -22.10 -28.38 34.68
C VAL A 352 -22.01 -27.10 33.86
N ILE A 353 -20.81 -26.54 33.71
CA ILE A 353 -20.56 -25.36 32.87
C ILE A 353 -20.93 -25.65 31.41
N ALA A 354 -20.43 -26.77 30.85
CA ALA A 354 -20.72 -27.18 29.48
C ALA A 354 -22.23 -27.32 29.23
N LEU A 355 -22.94 -28.02 30.12
CA LEU A 355 -24.40 -28.21 30.02
C LEU A 355 -25.17 -26.89 30.12
N THR A 356 -24.73 -25.97 30.98
CA THR A 356 -25.36 -24.65 31.13
C THR A 356 -25.22 -23.82 29.86
N TYR A 357 -24.03 -23.78 29.26
CA TYR A 357 -23.82 -23.12 27.96
C TYR A 357 -24.60 -23.79 26.84
N LEU A 358 -24.64 -25.12 26.82
CA LEU A 358 -25.38 -25.89 25.82
C LEU A 358 -26.87 -25.57 25.85
N GLY A 359 -27.48 -25.53 27.05
CA GLY A 359 -28.87 -25.13 27.25
C GLY A 359 -29.13 -23.69 26.79
N LEU A 360 -28.21 -22.77 27.10
CA LEU A 360 -28.30 -21.37 26.66
C LEU A 360 -28.23 -21.23 25.13
N ILE A 361 -27.27 -21.90 24.49
CA ILE A 361 -27.08 -21.89 23.03
C ILE A 361 -28.29 -22.52 22.35
N MET A 362 -28.79 -23.65 22.86
CA MET A 362 -30.00 -24.30 22.34
C MET A 362 -31.22 -23.39 22.44
N ALA A 363 -31.45 -22.75 23.59
CA ALA A 363 -32.55 -21.80 23.76
C ALA A 363 -32.43 -20.64 22.75
N MET A 364 -31.22 -20.09 22.57
CA MET A 364 -30.94 -19.02 21.61
C MET A 364 -31.22 -19.46 20.16
N LEU A 365 -30.69 -20.61 19.72
CA LEU A 365 -30.89 -21.16 18.36
C LEU A 365 -32.36 -21.48 18.09
N VAL A 366 -33.08 -22.01 19.08
CA VAL A 366 -34.53 -22.24 18.97
C VAL A 366 -35.29 -20.93 18.82
N THR A 367 -34.96 -19.87 19.56
CA THR A 367 -35.59 -18.56 19.32
C THR A 367 -35.24 -17.98 17.95
N LEU A 368 -33.99 -18.07 17.51
CA LEU A 368 -33.55 -17.55 16.21
C LEU A 368 -34.25 -18.31 15.06
N SER A 369 -34.40 -19.63 15.20
CA SER A 369 -35.09 -20.47 14.24
C SER A 369 -36.58 -20.16 14.10
N ARG A 370 -37.27 -19.93 15.23
CA ARG A 370 -38.68 -19.51 15.26
C ARG A 370 -38.86 -18.13 14.64
N LEU A 371 -37.98 -17.18 14.93
CA LEU A 371 -38.01 -15.83 14.37
C LEU A 371 -37.80 -15.85 12.86
N HIS A 372 -36.80 -16.59 12.37
CA HIS A 372 -36.55 -16.70 10.94
C HIS A 372 -37.72 -17.37 10.21
N ARG A 373 -38.33 -18.41 10.79
CA ARG A 373 -39.54 -19.05 10.20
C ARG A 373 -40.70 -18.07 10.07
N ARG A 374 -40.90 -17.20 11.07
CA ARG A 374 -41.91 -16.12 11.02
C ARG A 374 -41.60 -15.10 9.94
N GLN A 375 -40.36 -14.61 9.88
CA GLN A 375 -39.93 -13.67 8.84
C GLN A 375 -40.05 -14.25 7.42
N THR A 376 -39.73 -15.54 7.24
CA THR A 376 -39.90 -16.20 5.94
C THR A 376 -41.36 -16.40 5.58
N ALA A 377 -42.23 -16.63 6.57
CA ALA A 377 -43.68 -16.73 6.35
C ALA A 377 -44.27 -15.36 5.99
N GLU A 378 -43.93 -14.30 6.73
CA GLU A 378 -44.35 -12.91 6.43
C GLU A 378 -43.80 -12.42 5.08
N ALA A 379 -42.57 -12.79 4.72
CA ALA A 379 -41.99 -12.47 3.42
C ALA A 379 -42.63 -13.27 2.29
N ALA A 380 -43.03 -14.54 2.54
CA ALA A 380 -43.79 -15.33 1.59
C ALA A 380 -45.19 -14.75 1.39
N GLU A 381 -45.88 -14.34 2.45
CA GLU A 381 -47.18 -13.67 2.38
C GLU A 381 -47.09 -12.32 1.66
N ARG A 382 -46.04 -11.52 1.91
CA ARG A 382 -45.80 -10.27 1.17
C ARG A 382 -45.43 -10.52 -0.29
N ALA A 383 -44.67 -11.57 -0.58
CA ALA A 383 -44.34 -11.96 -1.94
C ALA A 383 -45.56 -12.50 -2.68
N GLU A 384 -46.46 -13.23 -2.03
CA GLU A 384 -47.73 -13.69 -2.58
C GLU A 384 -48.71 -12.52 -2.80
N ALA A 385 -48.80 -11.59 -1.85
CA ALA A 385 -49.57 -10.36 -1.99
C ALA A 385 -49.03 -9.44 -3.10
N GLN A 386 -47.71 -9.38 -3.29
CA GLN A 386 -47.06 -8.64 -4.39
C GLN A 386 -47.09 -9.41 -5.72
N ALA A 387 -47.10 -10.74 -5.71
CA ALA A 387 -47.23 -11.59 -6.90
C ALA A 387 -48.68 -11.61 -7.42
N ALA A 388 -49.67 -11.36 -6.56
CA ALA A 388 -51.04 -11.11 -6.97
C ALA A 388 -51.17 -9.81 -7.81
N ASP A 389 -50.32 -8.81 -7.56
CA ASP A 389 -50.27 -7.53 -8.32
C ASP A 389 -49.23 -7.51 -9.46
N ALA A 390 -48.16 -8.31 -9.40
CA ALA A 390 -47.04 -8.23 -10.33
C ALA A 390 -46.54 -9.62 -10.77
N ARG A 391 -47.19 -10.22 -11.77
CA ARG A 391 -46.79 -11.49 -12.45
C ARG A 391 -45.42 -11.46 -13.18
N ALA A 392 -44.49 -10.56 -12.87
CA ALA A 392 -43.30 -10.31 -13.71
C ALA A 392 -41.93 -10.19 -13.00
N ARG A 393 -41.73 -10.73 -11.78
CA ARG A 393 -40.38 -10.79 -11.20
C ARG A 393 -40.01 -12.19 -10.73
N GLY A 394 -38.84 -12.65 -11.21
CA GLY A 394 -38.27 -13.98 -10.95
C GLY A 394 -37.99 -14.26 -9.47
N PRO A 395 -37.63 -15.51 -9.14
CA PRO A 395 -37.57 -15.98 -7.75
C PRO A 395 -36.57 -15.17 -6.92
N ALA A 396 -37.03 -14.66 -5.79
CA ALA A 396 -36.20 -13.98 -4.80
C ALA A 396 -35.04 -14.89 -4.38
N GLN A 397 -33.81 -14.47 -4.69
CA GLN A 397 -32.61 -15.25 -4.45
C GLN A 397 -32.39 -15.43 -2.94
N ARG A 398 -32.78 -16.60 -2.43
CA ARG A 398 -32.55 -16.99 -1.04
C ARG A 398 -31.04 -17.16 -0.85
N SER A 399 -30.44 -16.32 0.01
CA SER A 399 -29.01 -16.42 0.33
C SER A 399 -28.74 -17.72 1.09
N GLY A 400 -28.31 -18.76 0.36
CA GLY A 400 -28.06 -20.10 0.89
C GLY A 400 -27.00 -20.15 2.00
N TRP A 401 -26.15 -19.13 2.10
CA TRP A 401 -25.10 -19.04 3.11
C TRP A 401 -25.65 -18.87 4.54
N MET A 402 -26.80 -18.20 4.71
CA MET A 402 -27.47 -18.09 6.01
C MET A 402 -28.08 -19.41 6.48
N VAL A 403 -28.51 -20.26 5.54
CA VAL A 403 -29.01 -21.60 5.85
C VAL A 403 -27.85 -22.50 6.26
N LEU A 404 -26.74 -22.45 5.51
CA LEU A 404 -25.55 -23.25 5.77
C LEU A 404 -24.94 -22.95 7.16
N THR A 405 -24.75 -21.68 7.51
CA THR A 405 -24.21 -21.25 8.82
C THR A 405 -25.07 -21.73 9.98
N ARG A 406 -26.39 -21.70 9.82
CA ARG A 406 -27.34 -22.20 10.83
C ARG A 406 -27.31 -23.73 10.97
N VAL A 407 -27.27 -24.45 9.86
CA VAL A 407 -27.17 -25.93 9.87
C VAL A 407 -25.86 -26.35 10.52
N ALA A 408 -24.74 -25.72 10.15
CA ALA A 408 -23.44 -25.94 10.77
C ALA A 408 -23.48 -25.67 12.29
N GLY A 409 -24.06 -24.54 12.72
CA GLY A 409 -24.21 -24.24 14.15
C GLY A 409 -25.00 -25.28 14.92
N ASN A 410 -26.11 -25.77 14.35
CA ASN A 410 -26.90 -26.85 14.97
C ASN A 410 -26.12 -28.17 15.02
N LEU A 411 -25.38 -28.53 13.98
CA LEU A 411 -24.55 -29.74 13.95
C LEU A 411 -23.47 -29.72 15.03
N VAL A 412 -22.79 -28.58 15.20
CA VAL A 412 -21.75 -28.42 16.24
C VAL A 412 -22.35 -28.58 17.64
N VAL A 413 -23.56 -28.04 17.87
CA VAL A 413 -24.26 -28.19 19.16
C VAL A 413 -24.67 -29.64 19.41
N VAL A 414 -25.18 -30.35 18.40
CA VAL A 414 -25.50 -31.78 18.52
C VAL A 414 -24.25 -32.60 18.80
N ALA A 415 -23.14 -32.31 18.12
CA ALA A 415 -21.86 -32.96 18.39
C ALA A 415 -21.38 -32.72 19.84
N ALA A 416 -21.54 -31.50 20.37
CA ALA A 416 -21.22 -31.19 21.76
C ALA A 416 -22.13 -31.94 22.77
N ILE A 417 -23.42 -32.12 22.46
CA ILE A 417 -24.33 -32.96 23.26
C ILE A 417 -23.82 -34.40 23.27
N ILE A 418 -23.56 -34.98 22.10
CA ILE A 418 -23.09 -36.37 21.96
C ILE A 418 -21.77 -36.56 22.71
N ALA A 419 -20.81 -35.64 22.56
CA ALA A 419 -19.55 -35.67 23.28
C ALA A 419 -19.74 -35.63 24.81
N SER A 420 -20.66 -34.79 25.30
CA SER A 420 -21.01 -34.73 26.73
C SER A 420 -21.57 -36.08 27.23
N LEU A 421 -22.43 -36.72 26.43
CA LEU A 421 -23.04 -38.01 26.78
C LEU A 421 -22.00 -39.14 26.81
N LEU A 422 -21.05 -39.14 25.88
CA LEU A 422 -19.99 -40.15 25.74
C LEU A 422 -18.83 -39.98 26.73
N GLY A 423 -18.82 -38.90 27.52
CA GLY A 423 -17.79 -38.64 28.54
C GLY A 423 -16.62 -37.77 28.07
N TYR A 424 -16.70 -37.13 26.89
CA TYR A 424 -15.73 -36.16 26.39
C TYR A 424 -16.09 -34.74 26.87
N LEU A 425 -16.04 -34.52 28.18
CA LEU A 425 -16.53 -33.28 28.80
C LEU A 425 -15.68 -32.06 28.49
N ASN A 426 -14.36 -32.21 28.49
CA ASN A 426 -13.43 -31.13 28.13
C ASN A 426 -13.66 -30.67 26.68
N PHE A 427 -13.88 -31.60 25.76
CA PHE A 427 -14.26 -31.29 24.39
C PHE A 427 -15.61 -30.56 24.30
N ALA A 428 -16.64 -31.02 25.00
CA ALA A 428 -17.94 -30.36 25.00
C ALA A 428 -17.88 -28.93 25.59
N LYS A 429 -17.16 -28.75 26.71
CA LYS A 429 -16.88 -27.43 27.31
C LYS A 429 -16.15 -26.52 26.32
N PHE A 430 -15.10 -27.03 25.68
CA PHE A 430 -14.34 -26.28 24.68
C PHE A 430 -15.23 -25.84 23.50
N VAL A 431 -15.98 -26.76 22.89
CA VAL A 431 -16.87 -26.46 21.75
C VAL A 431 -17.93 -25.42 22.12
N THR A 432 -18.57 -25.57 23.28
CA THR A 432 -19.59 -24.61 23.73
C THR A 432 -19.00 -23.22 24.02
N GLN A 433 -17.81 -23.15 24.61
CA GLN A 433 -17.08 -21.89 24.78
C GLN A 433 -16.67 -21.26 23.43
N GLN A 434 -16.22 -22.05 22.46
CA GLN A 434 -15.88 -21.55 21.12
C GLN A 434 -17.08 -21.02 20.36
N LEU A 435 -18.26 -21.63 20.50
CA LEU A 435 -19.48 -21.11 19.90
C LEU A 435 -19.84 -19.72 20.46
N VAL A 436 -19.72 -19.54 21.78
CA VAL A 436 -19.96 -18.23 22.43
C VAL A 436 -18.90 -17.22 22.01
N TRP A 437 -17.62 -17.59 22.08
CA TRP A 437 -16.51 -16.74 21.67
C TRP A 437 -16.60 -16.34 20.20
N GLY A 438 -16.80 -17.29 19.29
CA GLY A 438 -16.99 -17.05 17.86
C GLY A 438 -18.17 -16.12 17.57
N GLY A 439 -19.29 -16.29 18.28
CA GLY A 439 -20.42 -15.36 18.20
C GLY A 439 -20.04 -13.94 18.61
N ILE A 440 -19.30 -13.78 19.71
CA ILE A 440 -18.80 -12.48 20.18
C ILE A 440 -17.84 -11.85 19.16
N VAL A 441 -16.91 -12.63 18.61
CA VAL A 441 -15.96 -12.18 17.59
C VAL A 441 -16.68 -11.73 16.33
N VAL A 442 -17.63 -12.50 15.82
CA VAL A 442 -18.43 -12.14 14.64
C VAL A 442 -19.24 -10.86 14.88
N LEU A 443 -19.91 -10.74 16.03
CA LEU A 443 -20.67 -9.53 16.37
C LEU A 443 -19.76 -8.30 16.48
N THR A 444 -18.60 -8.44 17.11
CA THR A 444 -17.60 -7.37 17.23
C THR A 444 -17.05 -6.99 15.86
N MET A 445 -16.69 -7.97 15.04
CA MET A 445 -16.24 -7.79 13.66
C MET A 445 -17.29 -7.04 12.85
N THR A 446 -18.58 -7.39 12.94
CA THR A 446 -19.63 -6.67 12.21
C THR A 446 -19.76 -5.20 12.63
N LEU A 447 -19.58 -4.90 13.93
CA LEU A 447 -19.58 -3.53 14.43
C LEU A 447 -18.37 -2.75 13.91
N LEU A 448 -17.18 -3.36 14.00
CA LEU A 448 -15.93 -2.74 13.58
C LEU A 448 -15.87 -2.54 12.07
N LEU A 449 -16.37 -3.48 11.26
CA LEU A 449 -16.45 -3.33 9.81
C LEU A 449 -17.36 -2.17 9.41
N LYS A 450 -18.53 -2.03 10.05
CA LYS A 450 -19.44 -0.89 9.82
C LYS A 450 -18.81 0.42 10.26
N PHE A 451 -18.17 0.44 11.43
CA PHE A 451 -17.51 1.63 11.94
C PHE A 451 -16.32 2.03 11.07
N ALA A 452 -15.47 1.10 10.63
CA ALA A 452 -14.34 1.36 9.74
C ALA A 452 -14.81 1.94 8.40
N ASP A 453 -15.84 1.34 7.79
CA ASP A 453 -16.41 1.83 6.53
C ASP A 453 -16.98 3.24 6.68
N ASP A 454 -17.82 3.45 7.69
CA ASP A 454 -18.43 4.75 7.96
C ASP A 454 -17.38 5.81 8.35
N LEU A 455 -16.30 5.43 9.03
CA LEU A 455 -15.25 6.34 9.48
C LEU A 455 -14.36 6.77 8.31
N CYS A 456 -13.87 5.82 7.52
CA CYS A 456 -12.99 6.10 6.38
C CYS A 456 -13.71 6.95 5.33
N THR A 457 -14.96 6.60 5.00
CA THR A 457 -15.77 7.35 4.03
C THR A 457 -16.17 8.73 4.55
N ALA A 458 -16.43 8.89 5.86
CA ALA A 458 -16.76 10.20 6.42
C ALA A 458 -15.56 11.13 6.58
N ILE A 459 -14.37 10.61 6.93
CA ILE A 459 -13.14 11.42 7.03
C ILE A 459 -12.70 11.93 5.66
N LEU A 460 -12.86 11.12 4.62
CA LEU A 460 -12.51 11.46 3.24
C LEU A 460 -13.72 11.90 2.41
N HIS A 461 -14.82 12.32 3.05
CA HIS A 461 -15.92 12.94 2.33
C HIS A 461 -15.54 14.38 1.94
N PRO A 462 -15.83 14.87 0.71
CA PRO A 462 -15.47 16.23 0.27
C PRO A 462 -15.97 17.36 1.20
N ASP A 463 -17.15 17.19 1.80
CA ASP A 463 -17.74 18.14 2.75
C ASP A 463 -17.13 18.11 4.17
N SER A 464 -16.29 17.11 4.47
CA SER A 464 -15.66 17.02 5.78
C SER A 464 -14.54 18.05 5.92
N ARG A 465 -14.20 18.44 7.16
CA ARG A 465 -13.08 19.37 7.39
C ARG A 465 -11.77 18.84 6.81
N PHE A 466 -11.54 17.54 6.95
CA PHE A 466 -10.34 16.88 6.45
C PHE A 466 -10.37 16.74 4.92
N GLY A 467 -11.45 16.21 4.35
CA GLY A 467 -11.63 16.10 2.90
C GLY A 467 -11.55 17.45 2.19
N ARG A 468 -12.17 18.51 2.73
CA ARG A 468 -12.04 19.87 2.19
C ARG A 468 -10.61 20.38 2.27
N THR A 469 -9.90 20.10 3.36
CA THR A 469 -8.47 20.47 3.46
C THR A 469 -7.68 19.73 2.39
N VAL A 470 -7.87 18.41 2.24
CA VAL A 470 -7.21 17.61 1.20
C VAL A 470 -7.50 18.16 -0.20
N VAL A 471 -8.76 18.43 -0.55
CA VAL A 471 -9.13 19.02 -1.86
C VAL A 471 -8.42 20.37 -2.06
N LEU A 472 -8.40 21.25 -1.05
CA LEU A 472 -7.81 22.58 -1.15
C LEU A 472 -6.27 22.56 -1.22
N THR A 473 -5.63 21.64 -0.49
CA THR A 473 -4.17 21.54 -0.38
C THR A 473 -3.54 20.66 -1.45
N THR A 474 -4.27 19.69 -2.00
CA THR A 474 -3.74 18.77 -3.04
C THR A 474 -4.28 19.07 -4.43
N GLY A 475 -5.39 19.80 -4.56
CA GLY A 475 -6.05 20.03 -5.84
C GLY A 475 -6.77 18.83 -6.43
N LEU A 476 -6.91 17.73 -5.67
CA LEU A 476 -7.65 16.55 -6.10
C LEU A 476 -9.14 16.88 -6.30
N SER A 477 -9.77 16.22 -7.27
CA SER A 477 -11.22 16.35 -7.47
C SER A 477 -11.99 15.71 -6.31
N ALA A 478 -13.19 16.21 -6.04
CA ALA A 478 -14.07 15.63 -5.01
C ALA A 478 -14.27 14.11 -5.19
N ALA A 479 -14.38 13.66 -6.44
CA ALA A 479 -14.51 12.25 -6.78
C ALA A 479 -13.25 11.42 -6.43
N GLN A 480 -12.05 11.97 -6.63
CA GLN A 480 -10.79 11.29 -6.28
C GLN A 480 -10.65 11.12 -4.76
N VAL A 481 -11.07 12.13 -3.99
CA VAL A 481 -11.03 12.07 -2.51
C VAL A 481 -12.05 11.06 -1.98
N GLU A 482 -13.24 10.99 -2.59
CA GLU A 482 -14.24 9.97 -2.26
C GLU A 482 -13.74 8.55 -2.59
N GLN A 483 -13.12 8.35 -3.76
CA GLN A 483 -12.50 7.08 -4.15
C GLN A 483 -11.39 6.65 -3.17
N ALA A 484 -10.56 7.59 -2.72
CA ALA A 484 -9.56 7.33 -1.69
C ALA A 484 -10.21 6.88 -0.36
N GLY A 485 -11.35 7.47 0.00
CA GLY A 485 -12.18 7.04 1.14
C GLY A 485 -12.65 5.59 1.04
N VAL A 486 -13.10 5.18 -0.15
CA VAL A 486 -13.55 3.79 -0.41
C VAL A 486 -12.38 2.81 -0.35
N LEU A 487 -11.23 3.15 -0.93
CA LEU A 487 -10.03 2.29 -0.87
C LEU A 487 -9.52 2.14 0.57
N LEU A 488 -9.48 3.24 1.33
CA LEU A 488 -9.09 3.20 2.74
C LEU A 488 -10.08 2.37 3.58
N SER A 489 -11.38 2.46 3.29
CA SER A 489 -12.39 1.57 3.88
C SER A 489 -12.09 0.10 3.57
N ALA A 490 -11.80 -0.23 2.30
CA ALA A 490 -11.50 -1.61 1.89
C ALA A 490 -10.29 -2.18 2.65
N VAL A 491 -9.19 -1.43 2.73
CA VAL A 491 -7.98 -1.82 3.47
C VAL A 491 -8.27 -1.98 4.97
N SER A 492 -8.97 -1.02 5.57
CA SER A 492 -9.33 -1.07 6.99
C SER A 492 -10.21 -2.28 7.31
N ARG A 493 -11.17 -2.60 6.44
CA ARG A 493 -12.04 -3.78 6.58
C ARG A 493 -11.27 -5.08 6.49
N ILE A 494 -10.31 -5.19 5.57
CA ILE A 494 -9.42 -6.36 5.49
C ILE A 494 -8.62 -6.48 6.80
N GLY A 495 -8.08 -5.39 7.33
CA GLY A 495 -7.39 -5.37 8.61
C GLY A 495 -8.27 -5.85 9.78
N VAL A 496 -9.53 -5.41 9.83
CA VAL A 496 -10.51 -5.87 10.83
C VAL A 496 -10.82 -7.37 10.68
N VAL A 497 -10.90 -7.90 9.45
CA VAL A 497 -11.11 -9.34 9.19
C VAL A 497 -9.91 -10.14 9.69
N ILE A 498 -8.68 -9.73 9.36
CA ILE A 498 -7.46 -10.39 9.80
C ILE A 498 -7.39 -10.39 11.34
N LEU A 499 -7.64 -9.24 11.96
CA LEU A 499 -7.69 -9.14 13.42
C LEU A 499 -8.75 -10.06 14.03
N ALA A 500 -9.94 -10.13 13.42
CA ALA A 500 -11.00 -11.03 13.89
C ALA A 500 -10.59 -12.50 13.75
N MET A 501 -9.91 -12.89 12.67
CA MET A 501 -9.38 -14.25 12.51
C MET A 501 -8.32 -14.59 13.56
N LEU A 502 -7.40 -13.66 13.85
CA LEU A 502 -6.39 -13.83 14.90
C LEU A 502 -7.04 -14.00 16.28
N VAL A 503 -7.99 -13.13 16.62
CA VAL A 503 -8.73 -13.18 17.89
C VAL A 503 -9.57 -14.46 17.98
N PHE A 504 -10.16 -14.92 16.87
CA PHE A 504 -10.90 -16.18 16.81
C PHE A 504 -9.99 -17.40 17.06
N ALA A 505 -8.76 -17.39 16.54
CA ALA A 505 -7.79 -18.46 16.72
C ALA A 505 -7.14 -18.49 18.12
N ALA A 506 -7.21 -17.39 18.88
CA ALA A 506 -6.48 -17.23 20.13
C ALA A 506 -6.76 -18.34 21.19
N PRO A 507 -8.01 -18.78 21.41
CA PRO A 507 -8.31 -19.86 22.36
C PRO A 507 -7.78 -21.26 22.00
N PHE A 508 -7.26 -21.47 20.79
CA PHE A 508 -6.64 -22.74 20.37
C PHE A 508 -5.17 -22.85 20.82
N GLY A 509 -4.75 -22.04 21.79
CA GLY A 509 -3.37 -22.01 22.32
C GLY A 509 -2.48 -20.95 21.68
N ASN A 510 -3.01 -20.09 20.82
CA ASN A 510 -2.22 -19.18 19.98
C ASN A 510 -2.11 -17.73 20.50
N LEU A 511 -2.31 -17.49 21.80
CA LEU A 511 -2.35 -16.13 22.37
C LEU A 511 -0.99 -15.40 22.30
N GLY A 512 0.12 -16.10 22.60
CA GLY A 512 1.48 -15.56 22.47
C GLY A 512 1.86 -15.29 21.01
N SER A 513 1.59 -16.28 20.16
CA SER A 513 1.20 -16.17 18.74
C SER A 513 0.73 -14.81 18.23
N VAL A 514 -0.51 -14.52 18.62
CA VAL A 514 -1.29 -13.37 18.15
C VAL A 514 -0.71 -12.07 18.69
N LEU A 515 -0.25 -12.04 19.93
CA LEU A 515 0.39 -10.87 20.52
C LEU A 515 1.73 -10.56 19.86
N GLY A 516 2.58 -11.58 19.67
CA GLY A 516 3.84 -11.47 18.93
C GLY A 516 3.63 -11.12 17.45
N SER A 517 2.51 -11.54 16.84
CA SER A 517 2.14 -11.13 15.48
C SER A 517 1.70 -9.66 15.40
N ILE A 518 1.01 -9.15 16.44
CA ILE A 518 0.63 -7.73 16.53
C ILE A 518 1.88 -6.87 16.80
N GLU A 519 2.79 -7.36 17.63
CA GLU A 519 4.06 -6.72 17.93
C GLU A 519 5.00 -6.72 16.71
N SER A 520 5.09 -7.83 15.96
CA SER A 520 5.83 -7.86 14.70
C SER A 520 5.23 -6.93 13.64
N LEU A 521 3.90 -6.80 13.57
CA LEU A 521 3.24 -5.77 12.75
C LEU A 521 3.63 -4.35 13.18
N SER A 522 3.85 -4.10 14.47
CA SER A 522 4.29 -2.80 14.97
C SER A 522 5.75 -2.49 14.62
N HIS A 523 6.60 -3.52 14.59
CA HIS A 523 8.02 -3.43 14.22
C HIS A 523 8.26 -3.49 12.71
N GLY A 524 7.22 -3.72 11.92
CA GLY A 524 7.22 -3.65 10.48
C GLY A 524 7.26 -5.02 9.80
N ILE A 525 6.59 -5.10 8.65
CA ILE A 525 6.58 -6.32 7.83
C ILE A 525 7.75 -6.22 6.85
N SER A 526 8.72 -7.15 6.95
CA SER A 526 9.79 -7.28 5.98
C SER A 526 9.26 -7.95 4.71
N ILE A 527 9.08 -7.19 3.64
CA ILE A 527 8.77 -7.74 2.30
C ILE A 527 10.08 -7.67 1.49
N GLY A 528 10.78 -8.80 1.39
CA GLY A 528 12.11 -8.85 0.78
C GLY A 528 13.14 -8.07 1.61
N SER A 529 13.76 -7.05 1.01
CA SER A 529 14.79 -6.18 1.64
C SER A 529 14.24 -4.85 2.17
N ILE A 530 12.92 -4.63 2.11
CA ILE A 530 12.28 -3.40 2.59
C ILE A 530 11.48 -3.74 3.85
N THR A 531 11.79 -3.07 4.96
CA THR A 531 11.02 -3.16 6.20
C THR A 531 9.92 -2.08 6.19
N LEU A 532 8.69 -2.49 5.95
CA LEU A 532 7.53 -1.61 5.98
C LEU A 532 7.05 -1.43 7.43
N GLU A 533 7.62 -0.45 8.10
CA GLU A 533 7.17 -0.02 9.44
C GLU A 533 5.93 0.87 9.30
N PRO A 534 4.84 0.64 10.07
CA PRO A 534 3.65 1.50 10.05
C PRO A 534 3.98 2.98 10.26
N GLY A 535 4.96 3.29 11.11
CA GLY A 535 5.45 4.65 11.32
C GLY A 535 6.02 5.29 10.05
N LYS A 536 6.86 4.56 9.30
CA LYS A 536 7.42 5.01 8.01
C LYS A 536 6.34 5.15 6.94
N VAL A 537 5.31 4.30 6.94
CA VAL A 537 4.17 4.42 6.03
C VAL A 537 3.39 5.71 6.31
N VAL A 538 3.06 5.99 7.57
CA VAL A 538 2.38 7.23 7.95
C VAL A 538 3.24 8.44 7.61
N LEU A 539 4.54 8.41 7.92
CA LEU A 539 5.48 9.46 7.57
C LEU A 539 5.52 9.67 6.05
N ALA A 540 5.61 8.61 5.25
CA ALA A 540 5.61 8.68 3.79
C ALA A 540 4.32 9.31 3.24
N VAL A 541 3.16 8.98 3.81
CA VAL A 541 1.87 9.61 3.43
C VAL A 541 1.88 11.09 3.80
N VAL A 542 2.34 11.46 4.99
CA VAL A 542 2.45 12.87 5.41
C VAL A 542 3.41 13.63 4.49
N VAL A 543 4.58 13.06 4.20
CA VAL A 543 5.58 13.64 3.29
C VAL A 543 5.00 13.78 1.87
N LEU A 544 4.23 12.80 1.39
CA LEU A 544 3.55 12.88 0.10
C LEU A 544 2.55 14.04 0.06
N LEU A 545 1.70 14.16 1.09
CA LEU A 545 0.70 15.23 1.17
C LEU A 545 1.35 16.62 1.25
N VAL A 546 2.40 16.76 2.06
CA VAL A 546 3.18 17.99 2.18
C VAL A 546 3.90 18.31 0.86
N GLY A 547 4.51 17.30 0.24
CA GLY A 547 5.20 17.43 -1.04
C GLY A 547 4.26 17.87 -2.16
N LEU A 548 3.09 17.25 -2.28
CA LEU A 548 2.06 17.64 -3.25
C LEU A 548 1.55 19.07 -2.99
N ALA A 549 1.33 19.45 -1.72
CA ALA A 549 0.90 20.79 -1.37
C ALA A 549 1.95 21.85 -1.73
N LEU A 550 3.23 21.57 -1.46
CA LEU A 550 4.35 22.44 -1.82
C LEU A 550 4.46 22.60 -3.34
N MET A 551 4.37 21.48 -4.08
CA MET A 551 4.44 21.49 -5.54
C MET A 551 3.25 22.22 -6.16
N GLN A 552 2.07 22.10 -5.57
CA GLN A 552 0.90 22.86 -6.02
C GLN A 552 1.04 24.36 -5.73
N ALA A 553 1.57 24.74 -4.57
CA ALA A 553 1.86 26.14 -4.26
C ALA A 553 2.87 26.73 -5.25
N LEU A 554 3.94 25.99 -5.56
CA LEU A 554 4.92 26.37 -6.58
C LEU A 554 4.28 26.47 -7.97
N GLN A 555 3.41 25.53 -8.33
CA GLN A 555 2.71 25.55 -9.62
C GLN A 555 1.78 26.76 -9.73
N ARG A 556 1.01 27.08 -8.67
CA ARG A 556 0.16 28.28 -8.65
C ARG A 556 1.00 29.54 -8.79
N TRP A 557 2.10 29.66 -8.04
CA TRP A 557 3.03 30.77 -8.18
C TRP A 557 3.59 30.88 -9.61
N LEU A 558 3.98 29.75 -10.21
CA LEU A 558 4.50 29.72 -11.58
C LEU A 558 3.46 30.20 -12.60
N VAL A 559 2.21 29.75 -12.49
CA VAL A 559 1.13 30.06 -13.45
C VAL A 559 0.52 31.44 -13.24
N GLU A 560 0.29 31.84 -12.00
CA GLU A 560 -0.43 33.07 -11.67
C GLU A 560 0.51 34.28 -11.54
N THR A 561 1.78 34.07 -11.18
CA THR A 561 2.71 35.17 -10.88
C THR A 561 3.87 35.28 -11.87
N TYR A 562 4.50 34.16 -12.24
CA TYR A 562 5.73 34.17 -13.05
C TYR A 562 5.47 34.15 -14.56
N LEU A 563 4.77 33.13 -15.07
CA LEU A 563 4.50 32.95 -16.51
C LEU A 563 3.77 34.14 -17.16
N PRO A 564 2.79 34.81 -16.53
CA PRO A 564 2.12 35.96 -17.12
C PRO A 564 3.03 37.17 -17.34
N LYS A 565 4.19 37.22 -16.66
CA LYS A 565 5.19 38.30 -16.81
C LYS A 565 6.22 38.00 -17.91
N THR A 566 6.12 36.87 -18.58
CA THR A 566 7.01 36.49 -19.69
C THR A 566 6.36 36.78 -21.04
N GLU A 567 7.16 37.00 -22.08
CA GLU A 567 6.68 37.19 -23.47
C GLU A 567 6.22 35.88 -24.16
N LEU A 568 5.94 34.83 -23.38
CA LEU A 568 5.55 33.52 -23.89
C LEU A 568 4.08 33.52 -24.32
N ASP A 569 3.77 32.81 -25.40
CA ASP A 569 2.40 32.61 -25.86
C ASP A 569 1.63 31.65 -24.95
N LEU A 570 0.29 31.69 -25.01
CA LEU A 570 -0.58 30.85 -24.18
C LEU A 570 -0.30 29.34 -24.35
N GLY A 571 0.13 28.91 -25.55
CA GLY A 571 0.51 27.53 -25.83
C GLY A 571 1.77 27.10 -25.05
N ALA A 572 2.82 27.91 -25.07
CA ALA A 572 4.04 27.64 -24.30
C ALA A 572 3.79 27.69 -22.79
N GLN A 573 3.04 28.68 -22.30
CA GLN A 573 2.70 28.79 -20.88
C GLN A 573 1.97 27.53 -20.36
N ASN A 574 0.97 27.04 -21.10
CA ASN A 574 0.22 25.85 -20.72
C ASN A 574 1.09 24.57 -20.77
N SER A 575 1.98 24.49 -21.76
CA SER A 575 2.92 23.38 -21.90
C SER A 575 3.91 23.34 -20.72
N ILE A 576 4.50 24.48 -20.35
CA ILE A 576 5.42 24.59 -19.21
C ILE A 576 4.69 24.25 -17.90
N SER A 577 3.47 24.77 -17.69
CA SER A 577 2.67 24.46 -16.50
C SER A 577 2.38 22.96 -16.38
N THR A 578 2.06 22.31 -17.50
CA THR A 578 1.78 20.88 -17.52
C THR A 578 3.02 20.04 -17.22
N VAL A 579 4.17 20.39 -17.81
CA VAL A 579 5.45 19.72 -17.52
C VAL A 579 5.85 19.91 -16.06
N ALA A 580 5.80 21.14 -15.54
CA ALA A 580 6.12 21.45 -14.16
C ALA A 580 5.24 20.68 -13.17
N ARG A 581 3.94 20.53 -13.47
CA ARG A 581 3.01 19.72 -12.66
C ARG A 581 3.44 18.26 -12.61
N TYR A 582 3.73 17.64 -13.74
CA TYR A 582 4.15 16.23 -13.77
C TYR A 582 5.49 16.01 -13.07
N VAL A 583 6.47 16.89 -13.29
CA VAL A 583 7.75 16.85 -12.58
C VAL A 583 7.54 16.99 -11.07
N GLY A 584 6.69 17.93 -10.63
CA GLY A 584 6.37 18.13 -9.22
C GLY A 584 5.73 16.90 -8.57
N ILE A 585 4.78 16.24 -9.26
CA ILE A 585 4.16 15.00 -8.78
C ILE A 585 5.21 13.88 -8.65
N ILE A 586 6.08 13.70 -9.66
CA ILE A 586 7.14 12.70 -9.62
C ILE A 586 8.08 12.95 -8.44
N LEU A 587 8.50 14.19 -8.23
CA LEU A 587 9.36 14.56 -7.09
C LEU A 587 8.68 14.30 -5.74
N ALA A 588 7.40 14.65 -5.59
CA ALA A 588 6.65 14.38 -4.37
C ALA A 588 6.53 12.87 -4.07
N VAL A 589 6.32 12.05 -5.11
CA VAL A 589 6.29 10.59 -4.99
C VAL A 589 7.67 10.04 -4.61
N LEU A 590 8.74 10.48 -5.28
CA LEU A 590 10.11 10.07 -4.94
C LEU A 590 10.46 10.43 -3.49
N TRP A 591 10.04 11.60 -3.02
CA TRP A 591 10.29 12.03 -1.64
C TRP A 591 9.52 11.18 -0.62
N ALA A 592 8.28 10.82 -0.93
CA ALA A 592 7.48 9.89 -0.12
C ALA A 592 8.08 8.47 -0.07
N LEU A 593 8.59 7.98 -1.21
CA LEU A 593 9.27 6.68 -1.27
C LEU A 593 10.59 6.68 -0.49
N ALA A 594 11.33 7.79 -0.50
CA ALA A 594 12.52 7.96 0.35
C ALA A 594 12.14 7.95 1.84
N ALA A 595 11.06 8.65 2.24
CA ALA A 595 10.55 8.63 3.60
C ALA A 595 10.03 7.25 4.05
N LEU A 596 9.61 6.41 3.10
CA LEU A 596 9.25 5.00 3.33
C LEU A 596 10.48 4.12 3.63
N GLY A 597 11.69 4.64 3.47
CA GLY A 597 12.94 3.89 3.66
C GLY A 597 13.43 3.14 2.42
N ILE A 598 12.90 3.45 1.23
CA ILE A 598 13.46 2.91 -0.02
C ILE A 598 14.77 3.63 -0.30
N GLY A 599 15.87 2.86 -0.32
CA GLY A 599 17.22 3.39 -0.56
C GLY A 599 17.31 4.20 -1.85
N PHE A 600 18.03 5.33 -1.78
CA PHE A 600 18.22 6.25 -2.90
C PHE A 600 18.76 5.56 -4.15
N GLU A 601 19.62 4.54 -3.98
CA GLU A 601 20.16 3.70 -5.06
C GLU A 601 19.07 3.03 -5.91
N ARG A 602 18.01 2.50 -5.28
CA ARG A 602 16.91 1.82 -5.99
C ARG A 602 16.03 2.80 -6.74
N LEU A 603 15.79 3.97 -6.14
CA LEU A 603 15.08 5.06 -6.81
C LEU A 603 15.90 5.58 -8.00
N ALA A 604 17.22 5.71 -7.83
CA ALA A 604 18.14 6.13 -8.87
C ALA A 604 18.12 5.15 -10.06
N LEU A 605 18.04 3.84 -9.83
CA LEU A 605 17.91 2.84 -10.90
C LEU A 605 16.62 3.01 -11.73
N VAL A 606 15.48 3.24 -11.07
CA VAL A 606 14.21 3.47 -11.77
C VAL A 606 14.26 4.78 -12.54
N VAL A 607 14.75 5.85 -11.91
CA VAL A 607 14.92 7.16 -12.54
C VAL A 607 15.90 7.09 -13.71
N SER A 608 16.99 6.31 -13.60
CA SER A 608 17.96 6.16 -14.68
C SER A 608 17.37 5.40 -15.86
N ALA A 609 16.65 4.31 -15.63
CA ALA A 609 15.99 3.56 -16.69
C ALA A 609 14.94 4.42 -17.42
N LEU A 610 14.13 5.16 -16.64
CA LEU A 610 13.14 6.08 -17.20
C LEU A 610 13.79 7.23 -17.98
N SER A 611 14.88 7.80 -17.46
CA SER A 611 15.63 8.89 -18.12
C SER A 611 16.24 8.43 -19.45
N VAL A 612 16.79 7.22 -19.49
CA VAL A 612 17.32 6.62 -20.73
C VAL A 612 16.17 6.39 -21.73
N GLY A 613 15.04 5.85 -21.30
CA GLY A 613 13.86 5.66 -22.16
C GLY A 613 13.31 6.98 -22.73
N ILE A 614 13.20 8.01 -21.89
CA ILE A 614 12.79 9.36 -22.32
C ILE A 614 13.84 9.95 -23.28
N GLY A 615 15.13 9.78 -23.00
CA GLY A 615 16.22 10.25 -23.86
C GLY A 615 16.15 9.65 -25.27
N PHE A 616 15.92 8.34 -25.37
CA PHE A 616 15.69 7.68 -26.67
C PHE A 616 14.44 8.20 -27.37
N GLY A 617 13.34 8.41 -26.64
CA GLY A 617 12.10 8.98 -27.21
C GLY A 617 12.26 10.42 -27.71
N LEU A 618 13.08 11.23 -27.03
CA LEU A 618 13.32 12.64 -27.36
C LEU A 618 14.44 12.83 -28.41
N GLN A 619 15.20 11.78 -28.73
CA GLN A 619 16.38 11.86 -29.60
C GLN A 619 16.09 12.56 -30.94
N ALA A 620 15.01 12.19 -31.63
CA ALA A 620 14.63 12.79 -32.92
C ALA A 620 14.24 14.26 -32.80
N ILE A 621 13.62 14.66 -31.70
CA ILE A 621 13.22 16.05 -31.45
C ILE A 621 14.46 16.90 -31.17
N THR A 622 15.36 16.42 -30.32
CA THR A 622 16.62 17.09 -30.01
C THR A 622 17.50 17.22 -31.25
N GLN A 623 17.60 16.16 -32.07
CA GLN A 623 18.36 16.20 -33.32
C GLN A 623 17.85 17.29 -34.26
N ASN A 624 16.53 17.38 -34.49
CA ASN A 624 15.94 18.42 -35.34
C ASN A 624 16.12 19.84 -34.76
N PHE A 625 16.02 19.98 -33.44
CA PHE A 625 16.25 21.26 -32.75
C PHE A 625 17.70 21.74 -32.93
N VAL A 626 18.67 20.86 -32.63
CA VAL A 626 20.10 21.16 -32.77
C VAL A 626 20.45 21.45 -34.24
N SER A 627 19.94 20.66 -35.19
CA SER A 627 20.10 20.95 -36.61
C SER A 627 19.50 22.30 -37.01
N GLY A 628 18.36 22.71 -36.43
CA GLY A 628 17.80 24.04 -36.63
C GLY A 628 18.71 25.18 -36.15
N LEU A 629 19.33 25.03 -34.98
CA LEU A 629 20.31 26.00 -34.47
C LEU A 629 21.55 26.09 -35.36
N ILE A 630 22.06 24.95 -35.84
CA ILE A 630 23.20 24.90 -36.76
C ILE A 630 22.87 25.62 -38.06
N LEU A 631 21.69 25.38 -38.66
CA LEU A 631 21.25 26.07 -39.87
C LEU A 631 21.18 27.59 -39.70
N LEU A 632 20.74 28.08 -38.53
CA LEU A 632 20.67 29.51 -38.23
C LEU A 632 22.05 30.14 -37.99
N ALA A 633 22.96 29.40 -37.35
CA ALA A 633 24.30 29.85 -37.01
C ALA A 633 25.24 29.83 -38.23
N GLU A 634 25.36 28.70 -38.92
CA GLU A 634 26.29 28.49 -40.03
C GLU A 634 25.73 28.97 -41.38
N ARG A 635 24.41 29.06 -41.50
CA ARG A 635 23.68 29.51 -42.70
C ARG A 635 24.13 28.84 -44.01
N PRO A 636 24.22 27.49 -44.09
CA PRO A 636 24.54 26.78 -45.33
C PRO A 636 23.43 26.94 -46.39
N VAL A 637 22.22 27.28 -45.95
CA VAL A 637 21.08 27.68 -46.77
C VAL A 637 20.37 28.85 -46.08
N LYS A 638 19.80 29.77 -46.87
CA LYS A 638 19.12 30.97 -46.36
C LYS A 638 17.69 31.06 -46.86
N ILE A 639 16.85 31.80 -46.15
CA ILE A 639 15.50 32.14 -46.62
C ILE A 639 15.62 32.86 -47.96
N GLY A 640 14.90 32.36 -48.98
CA GLY A 640 14.96 32.84 -50.36
C GLY A 640 15.88 32.04 -51.28
N ASP A 641 16.74 31.16 -50.75
CA ASP A 641 17.59 30.28 -51.57
C ASP A 641 16.76 29.21 -52.29
N TRP A 642 17.14 28.93 -53.54
CA TRP A 642 16.61 27.79 -54.29
C TRP A 642 17.47 26.57 -54.02
N VAL A 643 16.89 25.53 -53.41
CA VAL A 643 17.61 24.33 -52.99
C VAL A 643 17.00 23.07 -53.58
N LYS A 644 17.85 22.07 -53.80
CA LYS A 644 17.46 20.71 -54.21
C LYS A 644 17.91 19.69 -53.17
N ILE A 645 16.97 18.87 -52.71
CA ILE A 645 17.16 17.84 -51.67
C ILE A 645 16.56 16.54 -52.21
N GLY A 646 17.43 15.59 -52.58
CA GLY A 646 17.01 14.42 -53.35
C GLY A 646 16.36 14.82 -54.67
N ASP A 647 15.12 14.38 -54.89
CA ASP A 647 14.35 14.67 -56.12
C ASP A 647 13.47 15.92 -56.02
N GLN A 648 13.39 16.54 -54.84
CA GLN A 648 12.53 17.70 -54.60
C GLN A 648 13.36 18.99 -54.62
N GLU A 649 12.84 20.03 -55.28
CA GLU A 649 13.49 21.33 -55.38
C GLU A 649 12.50 22.48 -55.19
N GLY A 650 12.96 23.58 -54.60
CA GLY A 650 12.10 24.72 -54.31
C GLY A 650 12.79 25.80 -53.48
N ASP A 651 12.07 26.89 -53.24
CA ASP A 651 12.60 28.07 -52.54
C ASP A 651 12.32 28.00 -51.03
N ILE A 652 13.34 28.27 -50.21
CA ILE A 652 13.17 28.28 -48.74
C ILE A 652 12.31 29.47 -48.33
N ARG A 653 11.14 29.19 -47.76
CA ARG A 653 10.21 30.20 -47.26
C ARG A 653 10.49 30.60 -45.82
N ARG A 654 10.73 29.61 -44.95
CA ARG A 654 10.96 29.82 -43.51
C ARG A 654 11.75 28.68 -42.90
N ILE A 655 12.66 29.01 -41.99
CA ILE A 655 13.36 28.03 -41.15
C ILE A 655 12.75 28.12 -39.75
N ASN A 656 12.04 27.07 -39.33
CA ASN A 656 11.53 26.94 -37.96
C ASN A 656 12.52 26.13 -37.10
N VAL A 657 12.25 26.07 -35.80
CA VAL A 657 13.09 25.37 -34.82
C VAL A 657 13.32 23.89 -35.16
N ARG A 658 12.32 23.19 -35.71
CA ARG A 658 12.39 21.74 -36.00
C ARG A 658 12.31 21.36 -37.48
N SER A 659 11.91 22.29 -38.34
CA SER A 659 11.66 22.02 -39.75
C SER A 659 11.83 23.29 -40.59
N THR A 660 12.16 23.09 -41.86
CA THR A 660 12.26 24.15 -42.86
C THR A 660 11.14 23.98 -43.88
N GLU A 661 10.45 25.09 -44.18
CA GLU A 661 9.38 25.15 -45.17
C GLU A 661 9.95 25.59 -46.51
N ILE A 662 9.78 24.77 -47.54
CA ILE A 662 10.25 24.98 -48.90
C ILE A 662 9.04 25.06 -49.82
N THR A 663 8.94 26.11 -50.62
CA THR A 663 7.87 26.26 -51.62
C THR A 663 8.30 25.63 -52.93
N VAL A 664 7.55 24.63 -53.40
CA VAL A 664 7.84 23.89 -54.63
C VAL A 664 7.24 24.63 -55.84
N GLY A 665 7.66 24.29 -57.07
CA GLY A 665 7.22 24.96 -58.30
C GLY A 665 5.70 24.94 -58.55
N ASP A 666 4.97 23.98 -57.96
CA ASP A 666 3.50 23.90 -57.99
C ASP A 666 2.81 24.78 -56.91
N LYS A 667 3.59 25.58 -56.18
CA LYS A 667 3.19 26.43 -55.04
C LYS A 667 2.78 25.67 -53.77
N SER A 668 2.99 24.36 -53.70
CA SER A 668 2.83 23.59 -52.46
C SER A 668 3.98 23.89 -51.48
N THR A 669 3.74 23.64 -50.18
CA THR A 669 4.76 23.80 -49.13
C THR A 669 5.25 22.43 -48.68
N LEU A 670 6.52 22.15 -48.97
CA LEU A 670 7.25 21.00 -48.48
C LEU A 670 7.83 21.31 -47.09
N ILE A 671 7.49 20.50 -46.09
CA ILE A 671 8.04 20.60 -44.73
C ILE A 671 9.15 19.57 -44.58
N VAL A 672 10.39 20.04 -44.53
CA VAL A 672 11.57 19.18 -44.38
C VAL A 672 12.09 19.25 -42.94
N PRO A 673 12.30 18.11 -42.24
CA PRO A 673 12.95 18.11 -40.93
C PRO A 673 14.35 18.74 -41.03
N ASN A 674 14.72 19.58 -40.06
CA ASN A 674 16.02 20.26 -40.10
C ASN A 674 17.20 19.28 -40.09
N SER A 675 17.04 18.10 -39.47
CA SER A 675 18.06 17.06 -39.47
C SER A 675 18.38 16.54 -40.87
N GLU A 676 17.42 16.56 -41.81
CA GLU A 676 17.67 16.13 -43.18
C GLU A 676 18.53 17.13 -43.95
N LEU A 677 18.37 18.43 -43.70
CA LEU A 677 19.17 19.48 -44.33
C LEU A 677 20.64 19.47 -43.89
N ILE A 678 20.92 18.86 -42.73
CA ILE A 678 22.27 18.72 -42.18
C ILE A 678 22.88 17.36 -42.53
N THR A 679 22.09 16.29 -42.51
CA THR A 679 22.60 14.92 -42.70
C THR A 679 22.59 14.44 -44.15
N LYS A 680 21.73 14.97 -45.02
CA LYS A 680 21.65 14.60 -46.44
C LYS A 680 22.35 15.65 -47.31
N THR A 681 22.77 15.25 -48.51
CA THR A 681 23.34 16.16 -49.50
C THR A 681 22.29 17.17 -49.97
N VAL A 682 22.58 18.46 -49.79
CA VAL A 682 21.74 19.57 -50.25
C VAL A 682 22.51 20.34 -51.33
N ARG A 683 21.90 20.53 -52.49
CA ARG A 683 22.47 21.36 -53.56
C ARG A 683 21.80 22.72 -53.53
N ASN A 684 22.55 23.76 -53.14
CA ASN A 684 22.07 25.15 -53.18
C ASN A 684 22.34 25.74 -54.57
N MET A 685 21.29 26.13 -55.29
CA MET A 685 21.38 26.67 -56.65
C MET A 685 21.72 28.15 -56.66
N THR A 686 21.45 28.90 -55.59
CA THR A 686 21.51 30.39 -55.57
C THR A 686 22.57 30.96 -54.65
N MET A 687 23.30 30.11 -53.91
CA MET A 687 24.35 30.56 -53.00
C MET A 687 25.39 31.42 -53.73
N GLY A 688 25.70 32.58 -53.16
CA GLY A 688 26.80 33.44 -53.63
C GLY A 688 26.59 34.05 -55.02
N ASN A 689 25.35 34.34 -55.44
CA ASN A 689 25.02 34.86 -56.78
C ASN A 689 25.48 33.92 -57.92
N ALA A 690 25.22 32.62 -57.76
CA ALA A 690 25.53 31.64 -58.80
C ALA A 690 24.90 32.03 -60.14
N GLN A 691 25.65 31.87 -61.23
CA GLN A 691 25.17 32.09 -62.60
C GLN A 691 24.44 30.84 -63.12
N GLY A 692 23.41 31.04 -63.94
CA GLY A 692 22.67 29.93 -64.57
C GLY A 692 23.35 29.46 -65.85
N ARG A 693 23.78 28.20 -65.93
CA ARG A 693 24.38 27.63 -67.16
C ARG A 693 23.31 27.05 -68.08
N ILE A 694 23.16 27.63 -69.26
CA ILE A 694 22.39 27.09 -70.36
C ILE A 694 23.25 26.07 -71.11
N GLN A 695 22.67 24.92 -71.44
CA GLN A 695 23.23 23.94 -72.34
C GLN A 695 22.20 23.64 -73.45
N ILE A 696 22.60 23.84 -74.69
CA ILE A 696 21.83 23.49 -75.89
C ILE A 696 22.60 22.43 -76.65
N GLN A 697 22.00 21.25 -76.80
CA GLN A 697 22.58 20.11 -77.49
C GLN A 697 21.59 19.60 -78.54
N PHE A 698 22.05 19.47 -79.77
CA PHE A 698 21.29 18.92 -80.90
C PHE A 698 22.24 18.39 -81.97
N SER A 699 21.73 17.58 -82.90
CA SER A 699 22.52 17.02 -83.99
C SER A 699 22.09 17.60 -85.32
N VAL A 700 23.05 17.76 -86.24
CA VAL A 700 22.80 18.17 -87.63
C VAL A 700 23.44 17.18 -88.60
N PRO A 701 22.89 16.99 -89.82
CA PRO A 701 23.47 16.12 -90.83
C PRO A 701 24.91 16.48 -91.19
N LEU A 702 25.75 15.50 -91.53
CA LEU A 702 27.17 15.70 -91.88
C LEU A 702 27.38 16.63 -93.08
N ASN A 703 26.41 16.71 -93.99
CA ASN A 703 26.41 17.59 -95.16
C ASN A 703 25.98 19.04 -94.84
N THR A 704 25.69 19.36 -93.57
CA THR A 704 25.35 20.70 -93.11
C THR A 704 26.59 21.55 -92.95
N ASP A 705 26.51 22.84 -93.28
CA ASP A 705 27.55 23.81 -92.94
C ASP A 705 27.57 24.07 -91.42
N VAL A 706 28.38 23.29 -90.72
CA VAL A 706 28.54 23.37 -89.25
C VAL A 706 29.14 24.72 -88.83
N ALA A 707 29.91 25.39 -89.69
CA ALA A 707 30.42 26.73 -89.39
C ALA A 707 29.28 27.76 -89.40
N ALA A 708 28.35 27.65 -90.34
CA ALA A 708 27.12 28.47 -90.36
C ALA A 708 26.24 28.20 -89.13
N VAL A 709 26.08 26.95 -88.70
CA VAL A 709 25.32 26.60 -87.47
C VAL A 709 25.98 27.18 -86.21
N LYS A 710 27.31 27.10 -86.12
CA LYS A 710 28.07 27.71 -85.03
C LYS A 710 27.83 29.23 -84.98
N GLN A 711 27.86 29.90 -86.13
CA GLN A 711 27.63 31.35 -86.19
C GLN A 711 26.20 31.70 -85.77
N VAL A 712 25.19 30.96 -86.24
CA VAL A 712 23.78 31.16 -85.83
C VAL A 712 23.61 31.03 -84.33
N LEU A 713 24.25 30.03 -83.69
CA LEU A 713 24.18 29.87 -82.24
C LEU A 713 24.84 31.05 -81.50
N LEU A 714 26.02 31.48 -81.95
CA LEU A 714 26.72 32.62 -81.34
C LEU A 714 25.93 33.93 -81.52
N ASP A 715 25.34 34.15 -82.69
CA ASP A 715 24.49 35.32 -82.99
C ASP A 715 23.22 35.30 -82.12
N ALA A 716 22.58 34.13 -81.97
CA ALA A 716 21.42 33.96 -81.12
C ALA A 716 21.74 34.22 -79.63
N TYR A 717 22.91 33.77 -79.16
CA TYR A 717 23.37 34.08 -77.81
C TYR A 717 23.68 35.58 -77.64
N ALA A 718 24.32 36.22 -78.61
CA ALA A 718 24.64 37.65 -78.56
C ALA A 718 23.40 38.55 -78.64
N GLY A 719 22.35 38.11 -79.35
CA GLY A 719 21.10 38.85 -79.50
C GLY A 719 20.13 38.74 -78.32
N HIS A 720 20.33 37.79 -77.40
CA HIS A 720 19.39 37.54 -76.32
C HIS A 720 19.76 38.29 -75.03
N ALA A 721 18.91 39.23 -74.59
CA ALA A 721 19.19 40.14 -73.47
C ALA A 721 19.58 39.47 -72.13
N SER A 722 19.05 38.27 -71.85
CA SER A 722 19.33 37.52 -70.62
C SER A 722 20.65 36.73 -70.62
N VAL A 723 21.36 36.65 -71.75
CA VAL A 723 22.64 35.93 -71.87
C VAL A 723 23.79 36.87 -71.50
N LEU A 724 24.69 36.40 -70.63
CA LEU A 724 25.86 37.13 -70.21
C LEU A 724 26.95 37.10 -71.29
N GLN A 725 27.64 38.22 -71.47
CA GLN A 725 28.81 38.30 -72.34
C GLN A 725 30.08 37.73 -71.68
N ASP A 726 30.12 37.70 -70.34
CA ASP A 726 31.19 37.10 -69.54
C ASP A 726 30.58 36.21 -68.44
N PRO A 727 30.81 34.88 -68.45
CA PRO A 727 31.64 34.13 -69.40
C PRO A 727 31.06 34.07 -70.81
N ALA A 728 31.93 34.17 -71.82
CA ALA A 728 31.53 34.14 -73.23
C ALA A 728 30.86 32.80 -73.63
N PRO A 729 29.79 32.84 -74.45
CA PRO A 729 29.17 31.64 -74.98
C PRO A 729 30.15 30.79 -75.80
N SER A 730 30.04 29.47 -75.70
CA SER A 730 30.90 28.53 -76.40
C SER A 730 30.08 27.48 -77.15
N VAL A 731 30.56 27.08 -78.33
CA VAL A 731 29.93 26.07 -79.19
C VAL A 731 31.00 25.06 -79.58
N TYR A 732 30.75 23.80 -79.26
CA TYR A 732 31.65 22.67 -79.52
C TYR A 732 30.95 21.62 -80.37
N ILE A 733 31.74 20.88 -81.14
CA ILE A 733 31.31 19.60 -81.71
C ILE A 733 31.59 18.54 -80.65
N ASP A 734 30.54 17.89 -80.18
CA ASP A 734 30.58 16.87 -79.12
C ASP A 734 30.98 15.50 -79.69
N SER A 735 30.41 15.13 -80.84
CA SER A 735 30.79 13.91 -81.58
C SER A 735 30.38 13.98 -83.05
N ILE A 736 31.01 13.15 -83.89
CA ILE A 736 30.66 12.95 -85.30
C ILE A 736 30.45 11.45 -85.51
N SER A 737 29.20 11.02 -85.70
CA SER A 737 28.87 9.59 -85.88
C SER A 737 27.55 9.40 -86.64
N GLY A 738 27.40 8.27 -87.34
CA GLY A 738 26.14 7.90 -88.00
C GLY A 738 25.64 8.90 -89.05
N GLY A 739 26.54 9.64 -89.72
CA GLY A 739 26.17 10.67 -90.70
C GLY A 739 25.63 11.97 -90.07
N GLN A 740 25.80 12.16 -88.75
CA GLN A 740 25.38 13.34 -88.00
C GLN A 740 26.55 13.94 -87.21
N VAL A 741 26.47 15.24 -86.96
CA VAL A 741 27.38 16.03 -86.12
C VAL A 741 26.60 16.49 -84.90
N ALA A 742 26.95 16.00 -83.72
CA ALA A 742 26.37 16.43 -82.46
C ALA A 742 27.03 17.73 -82.01
N ILE A 743 26.23 18.78 -81.82
CA ILE A 743 26.67 20.10 -81.38
C ILE A 743 26.25 20.28 -79.92
N ASN A 744 27.17 20.77 -79.10
CA ASN A 744 26.93 21.07 -77.70
C ASN A 744 27.41 22.49 -77.41
N SER A 745 26.52 23.33 -76.90
CA SER A 745 26.79 24.75 -76.70
C SER A 745 26.39 25.21 -75.30
N PHE A 746 27.18 26.12 -74.75
CA PHE A 746 27.04 26.63 -73.40
C PHE A 746 26.94 28.15 -73.41
N ALA A 747 26.00 28.67 -72.63
CA ALA A 747 25.85 30.09 -72.35
C ALA A 747 25.51 30.30 -70.87
N TYR A 748 25.70 31.50 -70.35
CA TYR A 748 25.43 31.82 -68.94
C TYR A 748 24.38 32.91 -68.83
N THR A 749 23.58 32.86 -67.77
CA THR A 749 22.57 33.88 -67.41
C THR A 749 22.83 34.41 -66.01
N SER A 750 22.31 35.60 -65.71
CA SER A 750 22.49 36.24 -64.40
C SER A 750 21.90 35.47 -63.22
N SER A 751 20.95 34.56 -63.48
CA SER A 751 20.32 33.74 -62.44
C SER A 751 19.95 32.34 -62.96
N PRO A 752 20.15 31.29 -62.15
CA PRO A 752 19.67 29.95 -62.44
C PRO A 752 18.17 29.91 -62.77
N ARG A 753 17.37 30.80 -62.15
CA ARG A 753 15.92 30.86 -62.37
C ARG A 753 15.52 31.30 -63.78
N SER A 754 16.33 32.13 -64.46
CA SER A 754 16.08 32.55 -65.84
C SER A 754 16.49 31.50 -66.87
N THR A 755 17.34 30.54 -66.50
CA THR A 755 17.92 29.55 -67.42
C THR A 755 16.89 28.82 -68.26
N TYR A 756 15.79 28.36 -67.66
CA TYR A 756 14.79 27.56 -68.38
C TYR A 756 14.06 28.38 -69.44
N GLY A 757 13.56 29.57 -69.07
CA GLY A 757 12.88 30.48 -69.99
C GLY A 757 13.80 30.94 -71.11
N THR A 758 14.98 31.45 -70.77
CA THR A 758 15.98 31.91 -71.75
C THR A 758 16.42 30.80 -72.68
N ARG A 759 16.64 29.57 -72.19
CA ARG A 759 16.95 28.42 -73.05
C ARG A 759 15.82 28.13 -74.05
N SER A 760 14.57 28.21 -73.61
CA SER A 760 13.42 28.00 -74.49
C SER A 760 13.34 29.08 -75.58
N ASP A 761 13.53 30.35 -75.20
CA ASP A 761 13.52 31.49 -76.13
C ASP A 761 14.64 31.38 -77.17
N LEU A 762 15.83 30.93 -76.72
CA LEU A 762 16.96 30.63 -77.59
C LEU A 762 16.67 29.46 -78.53
N PHE A 763 16.01 28.39 -78.07
CA PHE A 763 15.59 27.30 -78.96
C PHE A 763 14.65 27.81 -80.06
N PHE A 764 13.64 28.61 -79.73
CA PHE A 764 12.74 29.19 -80.73
C PHE A 764 13.49 30.05 -81.75
N SER A 765 14.39 30.91 -81.28
CA SER A 765 15.19 31.81 -82.12
C SER A 765 16.12 31.03 -83.05
N VAL A 766 16.83 30.03 -82.51
CA VAL A 766 17.75 29.18 -83.27
C VAL A 766 17.00 28.37 -84.33
N LEU A 767 15.86 27.77 -83.98
CA LEU A 767 15.05 27.00 -84.95
C LEU A 767 14.55 27.89 -86.10
N GLN A 768 14.14 29.13 -85.80
CA GLN A 768 13.68 30.09 -86.80
C GLN A 768 14.81 30.54 -87.74
N GLU A 769 15.98 30.86 -87.19
CA GLU A 769 17.16 31.27 -87.96
C GLU A 769 17.71 30.14 -88.84
N LEU A 770 17.77 28.91 -88.31
CA LEU A 770 18.20 27.74 -89.07
C LEU A 770 17.24 27.45 -90.24
N ALA A 771 15.93 27.55 -90.01
CA ALA A 771 14.92 27.40 -91.06
C ALA A 771 15.05 28.49 -92.14
N GLY A 772 15.24 29.75 -91.74
CA GLY A 772 15.41 30.89 -92.66
C GLY A 772 16.65 30.76 -93.57
N LYS A 773 17.71 30.09 -93.08
CA LYS A 773 18.94 29.82 -93.84
C LYS A 773 18.92 28.50 -94.61
N GLY A 774 17.81 27.76 -94.60
CA GLY A 774 17.68 26.46 -95.28
C GLY A 774 18.54 25.35 -94.67
N ILE A 775 18.93 25.47 -93.41
CA ILE A 775 19.75 24.49 -92.70
C ILE A 775 18.83 23.36 -92.20
N ALA A 776 18.93 22.19 -92.82
CA ALA A 776 18.14 21.03 -92.44
C ALA A 776 18.64 20.42 -91.12
N LEU A 777 17.75 20.28 -90.13
CA LEU A 777 18.06 19.63 -88.84
C LEU A 777 18.03 18.09 -88.92
N SER A 778 17.52 17.53 -90.02
CA SER A 778 17.47 16.10 -90.28
C SER A 778 17.78 15.79 -91.74
N ALA A 779 18.50 14.71 -91.98
CA ALA A 779 18.69 14.19 -93.33
C ALA A 779 17.51 13.27 -93.71
N PRO A 780 17.05 13.30 -94.97
CA PRO A 780 16.13 12.28 -95.46
C PRO A 780 16.81 10.89 -95.38
N THR A 781 16.05 9.89 -94.92
CA THR A 781 16.56 8.51 -94.84
C THR A 781 16.68 7.94 -96.24
N ASP A 782 17.89 7.50 -96.61
CA ASP A 782 18.11 6.80 -97.88
C ASP A 782 17.69 5.34 -97.73
N ILE A 783 16.69 4.91 -98.50
CA ILE A 783 16.15 3.54 -98.46
C ILE A 783 16.58 2.84 -99.74
N HIS A 784 17.64 2.03 -99.66
CA HIS A 784 17.99 1.11 -100.72
C HIS A 784 17.13 -0.16 -100.63
N LEU A 785 16.10 -0.24 -101.48
CA LEU A 785 15.33 -1.46 -101.67
C LEU A 785 16.15 -2.44 -102.52
N VAL A 786 16.74 -3.46 -101.88
CA VAL A 786 17.45 -4.54 -102.57
C VAL A 786 16.43 -5.63 -102.93
N GLY A 787 16.15 -5.81 -104.23
CA GLY A 787 15.32 -6.92 -104.71
C GLY A 787 16.10 -8.24 -104.68
N GLU A 788 15.48 -9.32 -104.21
CA GLU A 788 16.06 -10.67 -104.23
C GLU A 788 16.26 -11.13 -105.68
N GLY A 789 17.45 -10.90 -106.23
CA GLY A 789 17.73 -11.25 -107.62
C GLY A 789 19.12 -10.88 -108.13
N GLN A 790 20.15 -10.93 -107.29
CA GLN A 790 21.55 -11.23 -107.66
C GLN A 790 22.38 -11.26 -106.37
N ARG A 791 22.71 -12.48 -105.95
CA ARG A 791 23.73 -12.77 -104.92
C ARG A 791 25.11 -12.76 -105.57
#